data_AF-A0A9R1MID7-F1
#
_entry.id   AF-A0A9R1MID7-F1
#
_cell.length_a   1.000
_cell.length_b   1.000
_cell.length_c   1.000
_cell.angle_alpha   90.00
_cell.angle_beta   90.00
_cell.angle_gamma   90.00
#
_symmetry.space_group_name_H-M   'P 1'
#
loop_
_entity.id
_entity.type
_entity.pdbx_description
1 polymer ?
#
loop_
_entity_poly.entity_id
_entity_poly.type
_entity_poly.pdbx_seq_one_letter_code
_entity_poly.pdbx_strand_id
1 'polypeptide(L)'
;MAAAGAADGDQRWLVDCLTATLDTAREVRAFAEESLCQASLQPGYGAALTKVTVNKEVPFGLRQLAAVLLKQFIKQHWEEDEDNFVPPVVSASEKVVIRQLLLTSLDDSNGKIRTAIGMAVAAIGQNDWPEDWPELLPFLLKLIGDQSNGNGVRGALRCLALLSDDLDDTCIPKLVPELFPSLYRIISSPHLYENSLRSKALGIVHSCISMLGSMSGVYKRETVNLMTSMLDPLVEQFSIILNSPVLSPNPDDWSMQMEVLKCLLQLIQNFPRLPEAKISAVLGPLWQTFVSSFKVYHLSIIQASENADNVGYDSDGSERSLESFEIQLFELWTTIVGNSMLAKVIAGNIKELAYYTISFQQITEEQVQNWSRDANQYVADEDDVTYSCRVSGSLLLEEIVTAYEDYGIDAILEASQVCFRESRELKQAGSADWWRLHEASLFALGSLSEHLCEAQDSGYNVRDLLEQMVTDIVGTGVHQYPFLHARAFSVVAKFSSLISKGICEQYLCNAAHAIASDVPPPVKVGACRALAELLPESNQSSMPNNIMGILSSLVDLLRQASDETLHLVLETLQSAIKSGGEQSTSIEPVISPIILDVWAQHIADPFISIDAVEVLEAIKNAPGCLEPLVSRILPTIGTILSKSKIQPDGLVAGSLDLLTMILKNAPAAVVKAVFDTCFTSTIQIVLESDDHGEMQNATECLAAFISGGRQELLVWGGEQGSTLKMLLSAASRLLDPELESSVSLFVGSYILQLILHLPSHLSPHIPELIAAIVRRMQTSDIAGLKSSLVVIIARLVHLSAPNVDQFINLLLAIPAQGYGSSLAYIMSEWSQLQGEIQGAYQIKVTTTALALLISTRHPELSRIEVNGHLVKTSAGITTRSKARVTPDNWTKIPLPSKIFALLADTLAEIQEQVGDDADNIDEEDSDWEEVQNGDATPQDIMYSASVPSNANPSVEHLNAMAKVFDEDEDDSYDDDLTKNDSLNEVKLLDFLTNTFVNLWDSDRPLFEYLCQGLTNPQRVAVQKVLRK
;
A
#
# COMPACT_ATOMS: atom_id res chain seq x y z
N MET A 1 36.90 45.02 -31.97
CA MET A 1 38.12 44.98 -31.11
C MET A 1 37.86 45.42 -29.66
N ALA A 2 36.95 46.36 -29.36
CA ALA A 2 36.65 46.74 -27.96
C ALA A 2 35.86 45.68 -27.16
N ALA A 3 34.99 44.88 -27.80
CA ALA A 3 34.22 43.82 -27.12
C ALA A 3 35.06 42.59 -26.72
N ALA A 4 36.21 42.36 -27.36
CA ALA A 4 37.08 41.23 -27.04
C ALA A 4 37.97 41.48 -25.80
N GLY A 5 38.23 42.74 -25.45
CA GLY A 5 39.03 43.10 -24.27
C GLY A 5 38.24 43.15 -22.95
N ALA A 6 36.92 43.32 -23.00
CA ALA A 6 36.04 43.27 -21.82
C ALA A 6 35.77 41.81 -21.38
N ALA A 7 35.57 40.90 -22.36
CA ALA A 7 35.29 39.49 -22.10
C ALA A 7 36.40 38.74 -21.33
N ASP A 8 37.66 39.21 -21.43
CA ASP A 8 38.81 38.65 -20.71
C ASP A 8 38.92 39.19 -19.26
N GLY A 9 38.29 40.34 -18.97
CA GLY A 9 38.20 40.91 -17.61
C GLY A 9 37.15 40.20 -16.75
N ASP A 10 35.98 39.94 -17.31
CA ASP A 10 34.86 39.27 -16.62
C ASP A 10 35.20 37.82 -16.26
N GLN A 11 35.93 37.12 -17.14
CA GLN A 11 36.39 35.76 -16.89
C GLN A 11 37.42 35.69 -15.75
N ARG A 12 38.31 36.68 -15.63
CA ARG A 12 39.29 36.75 -14.53
C ARG A 12 38.61 37.03 -13.20
N TRP A 13 37.68 37.99 -13.17
CA TRP A 13 36.88 38.27 -11.97
C TRP A 13 36.15 37.01 -11.47
N LEU A 14 35.50 36.28 -12.38
CA LEU A 14 34.78 35.06 -12.01
C LEU A 14 35.72 33.98 -11.45
N VAL A 15 36.89 33.78 -12.07
CA VAL A 15 37.90 32.82 -11.57
C VAL A 15 38.42 33.22 -10.18
N ASP A 16 38.65 34.50 -9.93
CA ASP A 16 39.09 35.01 -8.62
C ASP A 16 37.99 34.80 -7.56
N CYS A 17 36.72 35.07 -7.88
CA CYS A 17 35.59 34.82 -7.00
C CYS A 17 35.39 33.32 -6.70
N LEU A 18 35.47 32.45 -7.72
CA LEU A 18 35.40 31.00 -7.52
C LEU A 18 36.56 30.52 -6.63
N THR A 19 37.76 31.09 -6.80
CA THR A 19 38.90 30.76 -5.93
C THR A 19 38.63 31.17 -4.48
N ALA A 20 38.03 32.34 -4.26
CA ALA A 20 37.66 32.84 -2.93
C ALA A 20 36.61 31.98 -2.21
N THR A 21 35.70 31.31 -2.94
CA THR A 21 34.75 30.36 -2.33
C THR A 21 35.41 29.11 -1.75
N LEU A 22 36.65 28.81 -2.15
CA LEU A 22 37.44 27.69 -1.64
C LEU A 22 38.42 28.11 -0.52
N ASP A 23 38.34 29.34 -0.02
CA ASP A 23 39.22 29.86 1.04
C ASP A 23 38.88 29.25 2.42
N THR A 24 39.89 29.06 3.25
CA THR A 24 39.71 28.58 4.64
C THR A 24 38.95 29.58 5.53
N ALA A 25 39.03 30.88 5.23
CA ALA A 25 38.38 31.94 5.99
C ALA A 25 36.88 32.03 5.65
N ARG A 26 36.02 31.88 6.67
CA ARG A 26 34.56 31.94 6.51
C ARG A 26 34.06 33.25 5.90
N GLU A 27 34.65 34.39 6.29
CA GLU A 27 34.24 35.71 5.81
C GLU A 27 34.51 35.89 4.31
N VAL A 28 35.65 35.38 3.82
CA VAL A 28 36.02 35.42 2.39
C VAL A 28 35.09 34.54 1.57
N ARG A 29 34.77 33.34 2.06
CA ARG A 29 33.81 32.44 1.39
C ARG A 29 32.41 33.03 1.32
N ALA A 30 31.88 33.51 2.44
CA ALA A 30 30.53 34.08 2.50
C ALA A 30 30.38 35.29 1.56
N PHE A 31 31.39 36.17 1.51
CA PHE A 31 31.40 37.30 0.59
C PHE A 31 31.45 36.86 -0.88
N ALA A 32 32.24 35.83 -1.20
CA ALA A 32 32.34 35.30 -2.56
C ALA A 32 31.04 34.60 -3.00
N GLU A 33 30.40 33.83 -2.12
CA GLU A 33 29.08 33.21 -2.35
C GLU A 33 27.99 34.27 -2.61
N GLU A 34 27.92 35.31 -1.78
CA GLU A 34 26.98 36.42 -1.98
C GLU A 34 27.24 37.16 -3.30
N SER A 35 28.52 37.37 -3.64
CA SER A 35 28.91 38.00 -4.92
C SER A 35 28.48 37.17 -6.13
N LEU A 36 28.57 35.83 -6.06
CA LEU A 36 28.10 34.93 -7.12
C LEU A 36 26.57 34.93 -7.22
N CYS A 37 25.85 34.97 -6.10
CA CYS A 37 24.39 35.12 -6.08
C CYS A 37 23.94 36.45 -6.71
N GLN A 38 24.65 37.56 -6.47
CA GLN A 38 24.33 38.82 -7.14
C GLN A 38 24.70 38.80 -8.62
N ALA A 39 25.77 38.10 -9.00
CA ALA A 39 26.20 37.97 -10.37
C ALA A 39 25.26 37.08 -11.21
N SER A 40 24.56 36.10 -10.61
CA SER A 40 23.59 35.27 -11.33
C SER A 40 22.42 36.07 -11.91
N LEU A 41 22.13 37.25 -11.35
CA LEU A 41 21.10 38.15 -11.86
C LEU A 41 21.58 39.02 -13.04
N GLN A 42 22.87 38.98 -13.40
CA GLN A 42 23.45 39.80 -14.46
C GLN A 42 23.50 39.06 -15.80
N PRO A 43 23.18 39.73 -16.93
CA PRO A 43 23.31 39.15 -18.26
C PRO A 43 24.74 38.69 -18.55
N GLY A 44 24.89 37.51 -19.17
CA GLY A 44 26.19 36.94 -19.52
C GLY A 44 26.86 36.10 -18.43
N TYR A 45 26.27 35.99 -17.23
CA TYR A 45 26.81 35.16 -16.15
C TYR A 45 26.85 33.67 -16.53
N GLY A 46 25.78 33.13 -17.12
CA GLY A 46 25.75 31.76 -17.61
C GLY A 46 26.80 31.52 -18.69
N ALA A 47 26.93 32.44 -19.65
CA ALA A 47 27.98 32.35 -20.67
C ALA A 47 29.40 32.43 -20.08
N ALA A 48 29.62 33.21 -19.02
CA ALA A 48 30.90 33.32 -18.33
C ALA A 48 31.25 32.02 -17.58
N LEU A 49 30.30 31.43 -16.85
CA LEU A 49 30.45 30.12 -16.20
C LEU A 49 30.78 29.03 -17.23
N THR A 50 30.10 29.02 -18.37
CA THR A 50 30.39 28.08 -19.46
C THR A 50 31.81 28.28 -19.99
N LYS A 51 32.25 29.52 -20.25
CA LYS A 51 33.62 29.81 -20.70
C LYS A 51 34.70 29.35 -19.70
N VAL A 52 34.46 29.52 -18.40
CA VAL A 52 35.38 29.02 -17.35
C VAL A 52 35.40 27.49 -17.34
N THR A 53 34.24 26.86 -17.43
CA THR A 53 34.10 25.39 -17.46
C THR A 53 34.88 24.76 -18.62
N VAL A 54 34.83 25.35 -19.81
CA VAL A 54 35.47 24.81 -21.03
C VAL A 54 36.94 25.22 -21.19
N ASN A 55 37.41 26.24 -20.46
CA ASN A 55 38.79 26.71 -20.57
C ASN A 55 39.77 25.73 -19.90
N LYS A 56 40.58 25.04 -20.72
CA LYS A 56 41.57 24.05 -20.27
C LYS A 56 42.76 24.66 -19.50
N GLU A 57 42.95 25.97 -19.56
CA GLU A 57 43.99 26.68 -18.80
C GLU A 57 43.61 26.91 -17.32
N VAL A 58 42.32 26.80 -16.98
CA VAL A 58 41.83 26.97 -15.61
C VAL A 58 42.02 25.67 -14.81
N PRO A 59 42.40 25.72 -13.52
CA PRO A 59 42.51 24.53 -12.66
C PRO A 59 41.22 23.71 -12.62
N PHE A 60 41.36 22.37 -12.64
CA PHE A 60 40.23 21.43 -12.65
C PHE A 60 39.17 21.73 -11.58
N GLY A 61 39.55 21.99 -10.33
CA GLY A 61 38.60 22.25 -9.25
C GLY A 61 37.69 23.45 -9.51
N LEU A 62 38.24 24.52 -10.10
CA LEU A 62 37.47 25.72 -10.45
C LEU A 62 36.58 25.49 -11.67
N ARG A 63 37.05 24.71 -12.66
CA ARG A 63 36.21 24.28 -13.79
C ARG A 63 35.03 23.44 -13.34
N GLN A 64 35.25 22.53 -12.39
CA GLN A 64 34.20 21.69 -11.82
C GLN A 64 33.18 22.52 -11.04
N LEU A 65 33.64 23.45 -10.20
CA LEU A 65 32.77 24.36 -9.45
C LEU A 65 31.94 25.24 -10.39
N ALA A 66 32.55 25.80 -11.43
CA ALA A 66 31.84 26.57 -12.45
C ALA A 66 30.76 25.75 -13.15
N ALA A 67 31.01 24.47 -13.44
CA ALA A 67 30.03 23.59 -14.06
C ALA A 67 28.84 23.26 -13.14
N VAL A 68 29.09 23.09 -11.83
CA VAL A 68 28.02 22.89 -10.83
C VAL A 68 27.14 24.14 -10.73
N LEU A 69 27.74 25.33 -10.64
CA LEU A 69 27.01 26.59 -10.61
C LEU A 69 26.26 26.84 -11.93
N LEU A 70 26.83 26.44 -13.07
CA LEU A 70 26.14 26.51 -14.37
C LEU A 70 24.88 25.64 -14.37
N LYS A 71 24.94 24.42 -13.85
CA LYS A 71 23.77 23.54 -13.73
C LYS A 71 22.69 24.18 -12.85
N GLN A 72 23.08 24.76 -11.72
CA GLN A 72 22.15 25.49 -10.84
C GLN A 72 21.53 26.70 -11.56
N PHE A 73 22.35 27.45 -12.30
CA PHE A 73 21.90 28.60 -13.07
C PHE A 73 20.88 28.20 -14.15
N ILE A 74 21.11 27.10 -14.87
CA ILE A 74 20.14 26.59 -15.87
C ILE A 74 18.80 26.29 -15.19
N LYS A 75 18.79 25.52 -14.09
CA LYS A 75 17.55 25.21 -13.35
C LYS A 75 16.81 26.41 -12.76
N GLN A 76 17.49 27.54 -12.57
CA GLN A 76 16.89 28.72 -11.94
C GLN A 76 16.51 29.79 -12.94
N HIS A 77 17.17 29.87 -14.10
CA HIS A 77 17.03 31.02 -15.00
C HIS A 77 16.65 30.64 -16.43
N TRP A 78 16.57 29.34 -16.79
CA TRP A 78 16.38 28.93 -18.19
C TRP A 78 14.94 29.12 -18.71
N GLU A 79 13.92 28.68 -17.98
CA GLU A 79 12.49 28.82 -18.33
C GLU A 79 11.66 29.37 -17.17
N GLU A 80 10.63 30.17 -17.47
CA GLU A 80 9.77 30.82 -16.45
C GLU A 80 8.85 29.86 -15.71
N ASP A 81 8.51 28.72 -16.34
CA ASP A 81 7.51 27.77 -15.85
C ASP A 81 8.08 26.70 -14.89
N GLU A 82 9.37 26.78 -14.54
CA GLU A 82 9.99 25.87 -13.55
C GLU A 82 9.71 26.29 -12.09
N ASP A 83 9.40 25.34 -11.20
CA ASP A 83 9.05 25.60 -9.78
C ASP A 83 10.12 26.39 -9.00
N ASN A 84 11.40 26.25 -9.38
CA ASN A 84 12.54 26.92 -8.74
C ASN A 84 13.06 28.13 -9.55
N PHE A 85 12.24 28.66 -10.46
CA PHE A 85 12.62 29.79 -11.31
C PHE A 85 12.88 31.06 -10.49
N VAL A 86 13.96 31.75 -10.82
CA VAL A 86 14.40 33.02 -10.28
C VAL A 86 14.57 34.00 -11.44
N PRO A 87 13.81 35.12 -11.50
CA PRO A 87 14.01 36.13 -12.52
C PRO A 87 15.43 36.74 -12.47
N PRO A 88 16.04 37.10 -13.62
CA PRO A 88 15.47 37.12 -14.97
C PRO A 88 15.70 35.83 -15.78
N VAL A 89 14.89 35.61 -16.82
CA VAL A 89 15.12 34.56 -17.84
C VAL A 89 16.38 34.85 -18.65
N VAL A 90 17.15 33.81 -18.95
CA VAL A 90 18.30 33.89 -19.86
C VAL A 90 17.88 34.37 -21.25
N SER A 91 18.55 35.41 -21.75
CA SER A 91 18.28 35.93 -23.10
C SER A 91 18.52 34.89 -24.20
N ALA A 92 17.73 34.92 -25.28
CA ALA A 92 17.89 33.99 -26.40
C ALA A 92 19.30 34.00 -27.02
N SER A 93 19.96 35.17 -27.09
CA SER A 93 21.34 35.27 -27.55
C SER A 93 22.35 34.58 -26.64
N GLU A 94 22.10 34.60 -25.32
CA GLU A 94 22.95 33.93 -24.34
C GLU A 94 22.72 32.42 -24.35
N LYS A 95 21.46 31.96 -24.46
CA LYS A 95 21.12 30.54 -24.63
C LYS A 95 21.91 29.91 -25.80
N VAL A 96 21.93 30.56 -26.96
CA VAL A 96 22.68 30.09 -28.15
C VAL A 96 24.18 29.94 -27.86
N VAL A 97 24.80 30.93 -27.18
CA VAL A 97 26.23 30.87 -26.84
C VAL A 97 26.53 29.73 -25.88
N ILE A 98 25.71 29.56 -24.85
CA ILE A 98 25.85 28.47 -23.87
C ILE A 98 25.74 27.11 -24.57
N ARG A 99 24.70 26.91 -25.38
CA ARG A 99 24.47 25.68 -26.17
C ARG A 99 25.68 25.33 -27.04
N GLN A 100 26.22 26.28 -27.81
CA GLN A 100 27.38 26.04 -28.70
C GLN A 100 28.67 25.70 -27.94
N LEU A 101 28.94 26.41 -26.83
CA LEU A 101 30.15 26.17 -26.03
C LEU A 101 30.10 24.81 -25.31
N LEU A 102 28.93 24.40 -24.83
CA LEU A 102 28.76 23.10 -24.18
C LEU A 102 28.96 21.95 -25.17
N LEU A 103 28.34 22.00 -26.36
CA LEU A 103 28.46 20.94 -27.37
C LEU A 103 29.91 20.72 -27.80
N THR A 104 30.63 21.81 -28.07
CA THR A 104 32.04 21.74 -28.51
C THR A 104 33.00 21.23 -27.43
N SER A 105 32.54 21.08 -26.19
CA SER A 105 33.36 20.70 -25.03
C SER A 105 33.02 19.32 -24.47
N LEU A 106 32.11 18.58 -25.11
CA LEU A 106 31.79 17.19 -24.74
C LEU A 106 32.99 16.23 -24.89
N ASP A 107 34.03 16.62 -25.61
CA ASP A 107 35.26 15.83 -25.81
C ASP A 107 36.38 16.13 -24.81
N ASP A 108 36.07 16.82 -23.69
CA ASP A 108 37.07 17.15 -22.67
C ASP A 108 37.82 15.91 -22.17
N SER A 109 39.11 16.05 -21.89
CA SER A 109 39.95 14.97 -21.36
C SER A 109 39.52 14.47 -19.99
N ASN A 110 38.90 15.32 -19.16
CA ASN A 110 38.52 14.99 -17.80
C ASN A 110 37.07 14.46 -17.73
N GLY A 111 36.91 13.23 -17.24
CA GLY A 111 35.60 12.58 -17.13
C GLY A 111 34.57 13.36 -16.30
N LYS A 112 34.97 13.93 -15.16
CA LYS A 112 34.06 14.69 -14.29
C LYS A 112 33.55 15.97 -14.96
N ILE A 113 34.39 16.61 -15.76
CA ILE A 113 33.98 17.79 -16.55
C ILE A 113 33.03 17.37 -17.68
N ARG A 114 33.32 16.28 -18.40
CA ARG A 114 32.39 15.74 -19.41
C ARG A 114 31.03 15.41 -18.80
N THR A 115 30.98 14.77 -17.63
CA THR A 115 29.72 14.45 -16.94
C THR A 115 28.97 15.72 -16.52
N ALA A 116 29.66 16.73 -15.99
CA ALA A 116 29.03 18.01 -15.64
C ALA A 116 28.49 18.76 -16.87
N ILE A 117 29.23 18.77 -17.99
CA ILE A 117 28.77 19.31 -19.26
C ILE A 117 27.56 18.52 -19.78
N GLY A 118 27.62 17.18 -19.75
CA GLY A 118 26.51 16.31 -20.17
C GLY A 118 25.24 16.57 -19.37
N MET A 119 25.33 16.75 -18.05
CA MET A 119 24.18 17.13 -17.22
C MET A 119 23.62 18.51 -17.57
N ALA A 120 24.49 19.48 -17.88
CA ALA A 120 24.03 20.82 -18.29
C ALA A 120 23.35 20.76 -19.67
N VAL A 121 23.87 19.98 -20.61
CA VAL A 121 23.23 19.76 -21.92
C VAL A 121 21.90 19.03 -21.76
N ALA A 122 21.80 18.01 -20.91
CA ALA A 122 20.56 17.30 -20.66
C ALA A 122 19.48 18.21 -20.04
N ALA A 123 19.84 19.00 -19.03
CA ALA A 123 18.93 19.96 -18.41
C ALA A 123 18.41 21.02 -19.39
N ILE A 124 19.26 21.49 -20.32
CA ILE A 124 18.82 22.39 -21.39
C ILE A 124 17.95 21.63 -22.41
N GLY A 125 18.31 20.39 -22.74
CA GLY A 125 17.60 19.55 -23.69
C GLY A 125 16.16 19.25 -23.29
N GLN A 126 15.88 19.05 -22.00
CA GLN A 126 14.53 18.85 -21.47
C GLN A 126 13.55 19.97 -21.87
N ASN A 127 14.04 21.21 -21.95
CA ASN A 127 13.23 22.38 -22.27
C ASN A 127 13.31 22.75 -23.76
N ASP A 128 14.50 22.64 -24.36
CA ASP A 128 14.75 23.20 -25.69
C ASP A 128 14.73 22.15 -26.83
N TRP A 129 14.83 20.84 -26.55
CA TRP A 129 14.88 19.79 -27.58
C TRP A 129 13.53 19.07 -27.68
N PRO A 130 13.00 18.79 -28.90
CA PRO A 130 13.64 18.95 -30.21
C PRO A 130 13.42 20.31 -30.92
N GLU A 131 12.47 21.14 -30.52
CA GLU A 131 12.01 22.30 -31.30
C GLU A 131 13.01 23.46 -31.35
N ASP A 132 13.52 23.89 -30.20
CA ASP A 132 14.39 25.08 -30.06
C ASP A 132 15.89 24.75 -30.13
N TRP A 133 16.25 23.46 -30.13
CA TRP A 133 17.61 22.97 -30.27
C TRP A 133 17.76 21.75 -31.21
N PRO A 134 17.36 21.86 -32.49
CA PRO A 134 17.35 20.73 -33.43
C PRO A 134 18.74 20.18 -33.78
N GLU A 135 19.81 20.95 -33.56
CA GLU A 135 21.19 20.56 -33.88
C GLU A 135 21.82 19.59 -32.87
N LEU A 136 21.21 19.42 -31.69
CA LEU A 136 21.74 18.63 -30.58
C LEU A 136 22.01 17.18 -30.99
N LEU A 137 20.99 16.47 -31.45
CA LEU A 137 21.08 15.05 -31.80
C LEU A 137 22.06 14.80 -32.98
N PRO A 138 21.99 15.50 -34.13
CA PRO A 138 22.97 15.34 -35.19
C PRO A 138 24.42 15.53 -34.75
N PHE A 139 24.66 16.46 -33.81
CA PHE A 139 25.99 16.71 -33.26
C PHE A 139 26.46 15.54 -32.38
N LEU A 140 25.60 15.00 -31.50
CA LEU A 140 25.91 13.84 -30.67
C LEU A 140 26.19 12.60 -31.53
N LEU A 141 25.39 12.35 -32.56
CA LEU A 141 25.59 11.25 -33.52
C LEU A 141 26.92 11.38 -34.28
N LYS A 142 27.29 12.60 -34.68
CA LYS A 142 28.59 12.87 -35.31
C LYS A 142 29.76 12.52 -34.39
N LEU A 143 29.69 12.89 -33.11
CA LEU A 143 30.72 12.55 -32.12
C LEU A 143 30.81 11.04 -31.88
N ILE A 144 29.66 10.35 -31.82
CA ILE A 144 29.60 8.88 -31.72
C ILE A 144 30.17 8.21 -32.99
N GLY A 145 30.00 8.85 -34.14
CA GLY A 145 30.56 8.48 -35.44
C GLY A 145 32.09 8.48 -35.49
N ASP A 146 32.73 9.40 -34.76
CA ASP A 146 34.17 9.69 -34.84
C ASP A 146 35.00 8.83 -33.88
N GLN A 147 35.43 7.67 -34.38
CA GLN A 147 36.28 6.73 -33.64
C GLN A 147 37.64 7.29 -33.22
N SER A 148 38.12 8.36 -33.88
CA SER A 148 39.40 8.98 -33.52
C SER A 148 39.31 9.81 -32.24
N ASN A 149 38.11 10.23 -31.86
CA ASN A 149 37.84 11.04 -30.67
C ASN A 149 37.13 10.22 -29.57
N GLY A 150 37.89 9.34 -28.90
CA GLY A 150 37.35 8.50 -27.83
C GLY A 150 36.77 9.28 -26.63
N ASN A 151 37.18 10.54 -26.40
CA ASN A 151 36.56 11.38 -25.37
C ASN A 151 35.23 11.96 -25.84
N GLY A 152 35.15 12.38 -27.12
CA GLY A 152 33.92 12.84 -27.75
C GLY A 152 32.83 11.76 -27.75
N VAL A 153 33.20 10.51 -28.06
CA VAL A 153 32.28 9.36 -27.97
C VAL A 153 31.75 9.18 -26.54
N ARG A 154 32.62 9.24 -25.52
CA ARG A 154 32.22 9.14 -24.09
C ARG A 154 31.27 10.26 -23.68
N GLY A 155 31.59 11.51 -24.02
CA GLY A 155 30.75 12.66 -23.69
C GLY A 155 29.39 12.61 -24.39
N ALA A 156 29.37 12.24 -25.68
CA ALA A 156 28.14 12.16 -26.44
C ALA A 156 27.22 11.03 -25.96
N LEU A 157 27.76 9.83 -25.68
CA LEU A 157 26.98 8.73 -25.10
C LEU A 157 26.44 9.08 -23.71
N ARG A 158 27.24 9.73 -22.86
CA ARG A 158 26.77 10.16 -21.53
C ARG A 158 25.63 11.18 -21.64
N CYS A 159 25.74 12.12 -22.58
CA CYS A 159 24.68 13.08 -22.84
C CYS A 159 23.40 12.40 -23.35
N LEU A 160 23.51 11.46 -24.29
CA LEU A 160 22.35 10.69 -24.78
C LEU A 160 21.72 9.84 -23.67
N ALA A 161 22.51 9.23 -22.80
CA ALA A 161 21.99 8.45 -21.68
C ALA A 161 21.23 9.30 -20.65
N LEU A 162 21.57 10.58 -20.52
CA LEU A 162 20.83 11.50 -19.65
C LEU A 162 19.56 12.04 -20.33
N LEU A 163 19.58 12.19 -21.66
CA LEU A 163 18.43 12.61 -22.46
C LEU A 163 17.45 11.47 -22.72
N SER A 164 17.90 10.21 -22.68
CA SER A 164 17.09 9.05 -23.03
C SER A 164 15.95 8.79 -22.04
N ASP A 165 16.10 9.30 -20.82
CA ASP A 165 15.10 9.18 -19.76
C ASP A 165 13.91 10.14 -19.98
N ASP A 166 14.10 11.18 -20.82
CA ASP A 166 13.08 12.21 -21.12
C ASP A 166 12.47 12.04 -22.53
N LEU A 167 12.67 10.89 -23.18
CA LEU A 167 12.12 10.64 -24.52
C LEU A 167 10.61 10.39 -24.46
N ASP A 168 9.85 11.04 -25.33
CA ASP A 168 8.39 10.92 -25.42
C ASP A 168 7.92 10.05 -26.61
N ASP A 169 6.61 9.80 -26.67
CA ASP A 169 5.95 9.02 -27.72
C ASP A 169 6.05 9.68 -29.11
N THR A 170 6.31 11.00 -29.17
CA THR A 170 6.41 11.76 -30.42
C THR A 170 7.80 11.75 -31.04
N CYS A 171 8.85 11.68 -30.20
CA CYS A 171 10.25 11.71 -30.59
C CYS A 171 10.77 10.31 -30.95
N ILE A 172 10.41 9.28 -30.16
CA ILE A 172 10.93 7.92 -30.27
C ILE A 172 10.83 7.33 -31.70
N PRO A 173 9.69 7.42 -32.42
CA PRO A 173 9.58 6.82 -33.75
C PRO A 173 10.54 7.40 -34.80
N LYS A 174 10.92 8.67 -34.65
CA LYS A 174 11.88 9.34 -35.56
C LYS A 174 13.31 9.08 -35.13
N LEU A 175 13.54 8.96 -33.82
CA LEU A 175 14.85 8.89 -33.20
C LEU A 175 15.47 7.50 -33.32
N VAL A 176 14.68 6.45 -33.06
CA VAL A 176 15.15 5.05 -33.02
C VAL A 176 15.87 4.62 -34.32
N PRO A 177 15.35 4.90 -35.54
CA PRO A 177 16.04 4.53 -36.79
C PRO A 177 17.42 5.17 -36.97
N GLU A 178 17.66 6.37 -36.41
CA GLU A 178 18.93 7.08 -36.51
C GLU A 178 19.91 6.71 -35.39
N LEU A 179 19.41 6.55 -34.16
CA LEU A 179 20.21 6.20 -32.99
C LEU A 179 20.64 4.73 -33.00
N PHE A 180 19.72 3.81 -33.27
CA PHE A 180 19.94 2.39 -33.07
C PHE A 180 21.16 1.83 -33.84
N PRO A 181 21.37 2.14 -35.14
CA PRO A 181 22.54 1.63 -35.86
C PRO A 181 23.87 2.06 -35.24
N SER A 182 23.92 3.30 -34.71
CA SER A 182 25.12 3.86 -34.07
C SER A 182 25.40 3.19 -32.72
N LEU A 183 24.35 2.97 -31.92
CA LEU A 183 24.43 2.26 -30.64
C LEU A 183 24.80 0.79 -30.84
N TYR A 184 24.15 0.11 -31.80
CA TYR A 184 24.44 -1.27 -32.15
C TYR A 184 25.91 -1.49 -32.55
N ARG A 185 26.48 -0.56 -33.32
CA ARG A 185 27.90 -0.60 -33.71
C ARG A 185 28.84 -0.54 -32.49
N ILE A 186 28.48 0.23 -31.46
CA ILE A 186 29.25 0.30 -30.22
C ILE A 186 29.14 -1.03 -29.46
N ILE A 187 27.92 -1.53 -29.29
CA ILE A 187 27.62 -2.78 -28.57
C ILE A 187 28.34 -3.98 -29.21
N SER A 188 28.31 -4.09 -30.54
CA SER A 188 28.86 -5.22 -31.30
C SER A 188 30.38 -5.21 -31.50
N SER A 189 31.10 -4.17 -31.07
CA SER A 189 32.53 -4.00 -31.33
C SER A 189 33.40 -4.03 -30.06
N PRO A 190 33.60 -5.21 -29.41
CA PRO A 190 34.33 -5.33 -28.14
C PRO A 190 35.81 -4.90 -28.22
N HIS A 191 36.42 -4.97 -29.41
CA HIS A 191 37.82 -4.58 -29.62
C HIS A 191 38.02 -3.08 -29.79
N LEU A 192 36.94 -2.34 -30.06
CA LEU A 192 36.99 -0.90 -30.38
C LEU A 192 36.51 -0.03 -29.22
N TYR A 193 35.59 -0.54 -28.39
CA TYR A 193 35.00 0.21 -27.29
C TYR A 193 35.11 -0.55 -25.98
N GLU A 194 35.39 0.18 -24.89
CA GLU A 194 35.43 -0.34 -23.52
C GLU A 194 34.04 -0.81 -23.06
N ASN A 195 34.00 -1.80 -22.15
CA ASN A 195 32.74 -2.35 -21.62
C ASN A 195 31.84 -1.30 -20.96
N SER A 196 32.43 -0.28 -20.32
CA SER A 196 31.70 0.85 -19.74
C SER A 196 30.89 1.64 -20.80
N LEU A 197 31.46 1.84 -21.99
CA LEU A 197 30.78 2.51 -23.10
C LEU A 197 29.69 1.63 -23.72
N ARG A 198 29.96 0.33 -23.84
CA ARG A 198 29.01 -0.65 -24.37
C ARG A 198 27.81 -0.81 -23.44
N SER A 199 28.02 -0.85 -22.14
CA SER A 199 26.98 -0.86 -21.10
C SER A 199 26.11 0.41 -21.18
N LYS A 200 26.69 1.60 -21.32
CA LYS A 200 25.92 2.85 -21.52
C LYS A 200 25.09 2.85 -22.79
N ALA A 201 25.64 2.31 -23.88
CA ALA A 201 24.88 2.17 -25.13
C ALA A 201 23.68 1.22 -24.97
N LEU A 202 23.82 0.14 -24.19
CA LEU A 202 22.72 -0.74 -23.82
C LEU A 202 21.68 -0.04 -22.93
N GLY A 203 22.10 0.78 -21.96
CA GLY A 203 21.19 1.58 -21.14
C GLY A 203 20.30 2.53 -21.97
N ILE A 204 20.85 3.15 -23.02
CA ILE A 204 20.05 3.96 -23.96
C ILE A 204 19.08 3.08 -24.76
N VAL A 205 19.52 1.89 -25.20
CA VAL A 205 18.64 0.94 -25.88
C VAL A 205 17.50 0.48 -24.95
N HIS A 206 17.78 0.24 -23.67
CA HIS A 206 16.79 -0.07 -22.65
C HIS A 206 15.72 1.02 -22.56
N SER A 207 16.10 2.30 -22.40
CA SER A 207 15.13 3.40 -22.33
C SER A 207 14.29 3.50 -23.61
N CYS A 208 14.89 3.28 -24.79
CA CYS A 208 14.14 3.21 -26.05
C CYS A 208 13.12 2.06 -26.08
N ILE A 209 13.49 0.85 -25.61
CA ILE A 209 12.59 -0.30 -25.57
C ILE A 209 11.44 -0.05 -24.59
N SER A 210 11.74 0.50 -23.42
CA SER A 210 10.74 0.82 -22.39
C SER A 210 9.70 1.81 -22.92
N MET A 211 10.14 2.92 -23.52
CA MET A 211 9.23 3.90 -24.13
C MET A 211 8.42 3.29 -25.28
N LEU A 212 9.04 2.50 -26.17
CA LEU A 212 8.30 1.78 -27.21
C LEU A 212 7.22 0.85 -26.63
N GLY A 213 7.48 0.25 -25.47
CA GLY A 213 6.51 -0.57 -24.75
C GLY A 213 5.32 0.20 -24.21
N SER A 214 5.55 1.40 -23.67
CA SER A 214 4.49 2.29 -23.20
C SER A 214 3.62 2.87 -24.32
N MET A 215 4.12 2.89 -25.56
CA MET A 215 3.37 3.37 -26.73
C MET A 215 2.26 2.39 -27.14
N SER A 216 1.02 2.69 -26.73
CA SER A 216 -0.17 1.88 -27.04
C SER A 216 -1.15 2.57 -28.02
N GLY A 217 -2.18 1.83 -28.45
CA GLY A 217 -3.27 2.35 -29.29
C GLY A 217 -2.81 2.78 -30.69
N VAL A 218 -2.79 4.10 -30.94
CA VAL A 218 -2.59 4.70 -32.27
C VAL A 218 -1.24 4.33 -32.89
N TYR A 219 -0.20 4.15 -32.07
CA TYR A 219 1.17 3.85 -32.52
C TYR A 219 1.50 2.35 -32.60
N LYS A 220 0.54 1.45 -32.31
CA LYS A 220 0.78 0.00 -32.23
C LYS A 220 1.48 -0.57 -33.47
N ARG A 221 1.15 -0.07 -34.67
CA ARG A 221 1.76 -0.53 -35.93
C ARG A 221 3.19 -0.02 -36.09
N GLU A 222 3.43 1.26 -35.81
CA GLU A 222 4.77 1.85 -35.83
C GLU A 222 5.69 1.16 -34.82
N THR A 223 5.23 0.92 -33.59
CA THR A 223 5.97 0.22 -32.53
C THR A 223 6.42 -1.17 -32.99
N VAL A 224 5.50 -1.98 -33.55
CA VAL A 224 5.84 -3.33 -34.02
C VAL A 224 6.89 -3.30 -35.14
N ASN A 225 6.78 -2.35 -36.08
CA ASN A 225 7.75 -2.21 -37.16
C ASN A 225 9.15 -1.85 -36.65
N LEU A 226 9.24 -0.88 -35.73
CA LEU A 226 10.51 -0.46 -35.13
C LEU A 226 11.14 -1.59 -34.31
N MET A 227 10.34 -2.25 -33.47
CA MET A 227 10.82 -3.36 -32.65
C MET A 227 11.32 -4.53 -33.51
N THR A 228 10.60 -4.88 -34.57
CA THR A 228 11.03 -5.96 -35.50
C THR A 228 12.39 -5.66 -36.13
N SER A 229 12.69 -4.39 -36.41
CA SER A 229 13.98 -3.97 -36.98
C SER A 229 15.16 -4.05 -36.00
N MET A 230 14.88 -3.93 -34.70
CA MET A 230 15.89 -3.96 -33.63
C MET A 230 16.09 -5.34 -33.02
N LEU A 231 15.05 -6.19 -33.02
CA LEU A 231 14.99 -7.43 -32.24
C LEU A 231 16.09 -8.42 -32.63
N ASP A 232 16.26 -8.71 -33.92
CA ASP A 232 17.21 -9.73 -34.38
C ASP A 232 18.67 -9.39 -34.06
N PRO A 233 19.17 -8.16 -34.37
CA PRO A 233 20.50 -7.75 -33.95
C PRO A 233 20.69 -7.76 -32.43
N LEU A 234 19.68 -7.34 -31.66
CA LEU A 234 19.78 -7.30 -30.20
C LEU A 234 19.85 -8.69 -29.59
N VAL A 235 18.99 -9.62 -30.01
CA VAL A 235 18.98 -11.00 -29.53
C VAL A 235 20.32 -11.70 -29.77
N GLU A 236 20.93 -11.47 -30.95
CA GLU A 236 22.29 -11.99 -31.24
C GLU A 236 23.32 -11.44 -30.24
N GLN A 237 23.32 -10.14 -29.99
CA GLN A 237 24.26 -9.53 -29.04
C GLN A 237 23.99 -9.93 -27.59
N PHE A 238 22.74 -10.03 -27.18
CA PHE A 238 22.35 -10.50 -25.84
C PHE A 238 22.85 -11.91 -25.59
N SER A 239 22.68 -12.81 -26.56
CA SER A 239 23.21 -14.18 -26.50
C SER A 239 24.74 -14.18 -26.38
N ILE A 240 25.47 -13.35 -27.14
CA ILE A 240 26.93 -13.24 -27.05
C ILE A 240 27.40 -12.74 -25.68
N ILE A 241 26.74 -11.70 -25.14
CA ILE A 241 27.13 -11.08 -23.87
C ILE A 241 26.85 -12.01 -22.68
N LEU A 242 25.70 -12.68 -22.67
CA LEU A 242 25.32 -13.63 -21.61
C LEU A 242 26.11 -14.95 -21.69
N ASN A 243 26.67 -15.31 -22.85
CA ASN A 243 27.53 -16.50 -22.97
C ASN A 243 28.90 -16.34 -22.26
N SER A 244 29.25 -15.14 -21.80
CA SER A 244 30.45 -14.94 -20.98
C SER A 244 30.15 -15.32 -19.52
N PRO A 245 30.82 -16.32 -18.92
CA PRO A 245 30.54 -16.69 -17.53
C PRO A 245 31.00 -15.60 -16.55
N VAL A 246 30.27 -15.45 -15.44
CA VAL A 246 30.72 -14.63 -14.30
C VAL A 246 31.76 -15.46 -13.53
N LEU A 247 33.01 -14.99 -13.50
CA LEU A 247 34.14 -15.77 -12.96
C LEU A 247 34.74 -15.16 -11.69
N SER A 248 34.51 -13.87 -11.45
CA SER A 248 35.08 -13.16 -10.31
C SER A 248 34.12 -12.10 -9.77
N PRO A 249 34.28 -11.65 -8.51
CA PRO A 249 33.52 -10.53 -7.95
C PRO A 249 34.03 -9.19 -8.50
N ASN A 250 34.31 -9.10 -9.80
CA ASN A 250 34.66 -7.87 -10.48
C ASN A 250 33.41 -7.30 -11.18
N PRO A 251 32.96 -6.08 -10.83
CA PRO A 251 31.81 -5.44 -11.48
C PRO A 251 31.87 -5.36 -13.01
N ASP A 252 33.06 -5.38 -13.60
CA ASP A 252 33.22 -5.41 -15.05
C ASP A 252 32.74 -6.74 -15.69
N ASP A 253 32.65 -7.83 -14.92
CA ASP A 253 32.18 -9.15 -15.38
C ASP A 253 30.66 -9.19 -15.61
N TRP A 254 29.87 -8.50 -14.77
CA TRP A 254 28.39 -8.49 -14.86
C TRP A 254 27.77 -7.17 -15.33
N SER A 255 28.49 -6.04 -15.32
CA SER A 255 27.92 -4.73 -15.68
C SER A 255 27.26 -4.68 -17.06
N MET A 256 27.80 -5.38 -18.07
CA MET A 256 27.17 -5.49 -19.38
C MET A 256 25.98 -6.45 -19.36
N GLN A 257 26.06 -7.53 -18.58
CA GLN A 257 24.98 -8.50 -18.45
C GLN A 257 23.78 -7.86 -17.75
N MET A 258 23.99 -7.07 -16.70
CA MET A 258 22.95 -6.29 -16.01
C MET A 258 22.08 -5.48 -16.98
N GLU A 259 22.69 -4.73 -17.89
CA GLU A 259 21.96 -3.93 -18.88
C GLU A 259 21.23 -4.80 -19.93
N VAL A 260 21.80 -5.96 -20.28
CA VAL A 260 21.11 -6.95 -21.13
C VAL A 260 19.89 -7.53 -20.41
N LEU A 261 20.00 -7.86 -19.11
CA LEU A 261 18.88 -8.39 -18.32
C LEU A 261 17.74 -7.38 -18.23
N LYS A 262 18.04 -6.10 -17.94
CA LYS A 262 17.06 -5.02 -17.97
C LYS A 262 16.36 -4.90 -19.33
N CYS A 263 17.13 -4.94 -20.42
CA CYS A 263 16.55 -4.94 -21.77
C CYS A 263 15.62 -6.14 -22.00
N LEU A 264 16.04 -7.34 -21.62
CA LEU A 264 15.24 -8.56 -21.76
C LEU A 264 13.96 -8.49 -20.94
N LEU A 265 14.03 -7.96 -19.71
CA LEU A 265 12.87 -7.76 -18.85
C LEU A 265 11.85 -6.85 -19.55
N GLN A 266 12.27 -5.67 -20.00
CA GLN A 266 11.40 -4.75 -20.73
C GLN A 266 10.85 -5.35 -22.02
N LEU A 267 11.62 -6.19 -22.72
CA LEU A 267 11.15 -6.86 -23.93
C LEU A 267 10.04 -7.86 -23.63
N ILE A 268 10.18 -8.66 -22.57
CA ILE A 268 9.19 -9.70 -22.22
C ILE A 268 7.93 -9.06 -21.65
N GLN A 269 8.06 -8.06 -20.75
CA GLN A 269 6.93 -7.37 -20.14
C GLN A 269 6.10 -6.59 -21.18
N ASN A 270 6.76 -5.82 -22.04
CA ASN A 270 6.05 -4.95 -22.98
C ASN A 270 5.65 -5.67 -24.27
N PHE A 271 6.32 -6.76 -24.63
CA PHE A 271 6.05 -7.53 -25.85
C PHE A 271 5.87 -9.03 -25.54
N PRO A 272 4.81 -9.42 -24.81
CA PRO A 272 4.62 -10.80 -24.36
C PRO A 272 4.45 -11.83 -25.49
N ARG A 273 4.10 -11.37 -26.70
CA ARG A 273 3.94 -12.20 -27.91
C ARG A 273 5.20 -12.26 -28.79
N LEU A 274 6.38 -12.13 -28.20
CA LEU A 274 7.65 -12.29 -28.92
C LEU A 274 7.77 -13.70 -29.51
N PRO A 275 8.40 -13.86 -30.69
CA PRO A 275 8.59 -15.18 -31.29
C PRO A 275 9.44 -16.08 -30.38
N GLU A 276 8.91 -17.27 -30.06
CA GLU A 276 9.57 -18.25 -29.18
C GLU A 276 11.03 -18.52 -29.56
N ALA A 277 11.32 -18.67 -30.86
CA ALA A 277 12.67 -18.90 -31.38
C ALA A 277 13.69 -17.83 -30.98
N LYS A 278 13.26 -16.58 -30.73
CA LYS A 278 14.14 -15.47 -30.35
C LYS A 278 14.49 -15.52 -28.87
N ILE A 279 13.52 -15.84 -28.01
CA ILE A 279 13.74 -15.95 -26.56
C ILE A 279 14.53 -17.23 -26.25
N SER A 280 14.21 -18.35 -26.89
CA SER A 280 14.93 -19.62 -26.73
C SER A 280 16.42 -19.52 -27.09
N ALA A 281 16.82 -18.59 -27.96
CA ALA A 281 18.22 -18.34 -28.27
C ALA A 281 19.02 -17.68 -27.13
N VAL A 282 18.33 -17.08 -26.17
CA VAL A 282 18.91 -16.35 -25.02
C VAL A 282 18.77 -17.14 -23.71
N LEU A 283 17.77 -18.04 -23.59
CA LEU A 283 17.54 -18.84 -22.39
C LEU A 283 18.75 -19.69 -21.97
N GLY A 284 19.44 -20.34 -22.92
CA GLY A 284 20.65 -21.12 -22.62
C GLY A 284 21.79 -20.28 -22.02
N PRO A 285 22.21 -19.18 -22.68
CA PRO A 285 23.15 -18.22 -22.12
C PRO A 285 22.73 -17.62 -20.78
N LEU A 286 21.44 -17.28 -20.63
CA LEU A 286 20.88 -16.75 -19.38
C LEU A 286 21.01 -17.76 -18.23
N TRP A 287 20.71 -19.04 -18.49
CA TRP A 287 20.89 -20.11 -17.52
C TRP A 287 22.36 -20.27 -17.10
N GLN A 288 23.30 -20.22 -18.05
CA GLN A 288 24.73 -20.26 -17.71
C GLN A 288 25.16 -19.06 -16.87
N THR A 289 24.60 -17.87 -17.13
CA THR A 289 24.84 -16.68 -16.33
C THR A 289 24.38 -16.92 -14.90
N PHE A 290 23.12 -17.33 -14.70
CA PHE A 290 22.52 -17.61 -13.38
C PHE A 290 23.31 -18.66 -12.56
N VAL A 291 23.73 -19.76 -13.20
CA VAL A 291 24.52 -20.80 -12.53
C VAL A 291 25.95 -20.35 -12.22
N SER A 292 26.57 -19.57 -13.11
CA SER A 292 27.93 -19.06 -12.89
C SER A 292 27.98 -17.98 -11.82
N SER A 293 26.97 -17.10 -11.78
CA SER A 293 26.85 -15.99 -10.84
C SER A 293 26.64 -16.50 -9.43
N PHE A 294 25.86 -17.57 -9.24
CA PHE A 294 25.70 -18.26 -7.96
C PHE A 294 27.03 -18.62 -7.29
N LYS A 295 28.01 -19.15 -8.05
CA LYS A 295 29.32 -19.54 -7.49
C LYS A 295 30.07 -18.33 -6.95
N VAL A 296 29.98 -17.20 -7.64
CA VAL A 296 30.62 -15.95 -7.22
C VAL A 296 29.89 -15.35 -6.03
N TYR A 297 28.56 -15.33 -6.04
CA TYR A 297 27.71 -14.89 -4.95
C TYR A 297 27.96 -15.71 -3.67
N HIS A 298 28.03 -17.03 -3.79
CA HIS A 298 28.30 -17.93 -2.67
C HIS A 298 29.65 -17.64 -2.01
N LEU A 299 30.72 -17.47 -2.79
CA LEU A 299 32.06 -17.23 -2.26
C LEU A 299 32.26 -15.80 -1.76
N SER A 300 31.61 -14.81 -2.38
CA SER A 300 31.93 -13.39 -2.16
C SER A 300 30.96 -12.69 -1.21
N ILE A 301 29.70 -13.16 -1.13
CA ILE A 301 28.64 -12.56 -0.29
C ILE A 301 28.23 -13.52 0.83
N ILE A 302 27.89 -14.78 0.51
CA ILE A 302 27.44 -15.75 1.53
C ILE A 302 28.59 -16.15 2.48
N GLN A 303 29.77 -16.44 1.92
CA GLN A 303 30.98 -16.81 2.68
C GLN A 303 31.99 -15.66 2.81
N ALA A 304 31.54 -14.41 2.71
CA ALA A 304 32.39 -13.23 2.70
C ALA A 304 33.28 -13.16 3.97
N SER A 305 34.52 -12.65 3.83
CA SER A 305 35.35 -12.28 4.98
C SER A 305 35.01 -10.87 5.45
N GLU A 306 35.09 -10.60 6.76
CA GLU A 306 34.71 -9.33 7.45
C GLU A 306 35.26 -8.00 6.87
N ASN A 307 36.14 -8.00 5.87
CA ASN A 307 36.80 -6.81 5.31
C ASN A 307 36.60 -6.61 3.79
N ALA A 308 35.62 -7.28 3.16
CA ALA A 308 35.35 -7.10 1.73
C ALA A 308 34.41 -5.91 1.49
N ASP A 309 34.93 -4.80 0.96
CA ASP A 309 34.09 -3.71 0.43
C ASP A 309 33.36 -4.23 -0.82
N ASN A 310 32.09 -4.64 -0.66
CA ASN A 310 31.28 -5.27 -1.70
C ASN A 310 30.62 -4.30 -2.68
N VAL A 311 30.71 -2.98 -2.41
CA VAL A 311 30.04 -1.94 -3.21
C VAL A 311 31.05 -1.23 -4.11
N GLY A 312 31.05 -1.60 -5.39
CA GLY A 312 31.79 -0.91 -6.44
C GLY A 312 30.98 0.26 -7.01
N TYR A 313 31.59 1.43 -7.18
CA TYR A 313 31.01 2.54 -7.94
C TYR A 313 31.71 2.70 -9.27
N ASP A 314 30.95 3.03 -10.31
CA ASP A 314 31.54 3.39 -11.59
C ASP A 314 32.09 4.83 -11.60
N SER A 315 32.74 5.22 -12.70
CA SER A 315 33.31 6.57 -12.84
C SER A 315 32.29 7.70 -12.80
N ASP A 316 31.00 7.37 -12.94
CA ASP A 316 29.87 8.29 -12.93
C ASP A 316 29.08 8.25 -11.61
N GLY A 317 29.49 7.43 -10.64
CA GLY A 317 28.87 7.30 -9.33
C GLY A 317 27.70 6.32 -9.28
N SER A 318 27.48 5.50 -10.32
CA SER A 318 26.48 4.44 -10.30
C SER A 318 27.01 3.24 -9.54
N GLU A 319 26.23 2.76 -8.57
CA GLU A 319 26.51 1.53 -7.84
C GLU A 319 26.48 0.32 -8.78
N ARG A 320 27.45 -0.58 -8.59
CA ARG A 320 27.58 -1.85 -9.30
C ARG A 320 27.70 -2.99 -8.29
N SER A 321 26.63 -3.21 -7.54
CA SER A 321 26.54 -4.31 -6.60
C SER A 321 26.33 -5.64 -7.35
N LEU A 322 26.87 -6.72 -6.78
CA LEU A 322 26.56 -8.08 -7.25
C LEU A 322 25.13 -8.45 -6.85
N GLU A 323 24.66 -8.00 -5.69
CA GLU A 323 23.32 -8.28 -5.19
C GLU A 323 22.23 -7.70 -6.11
N SER A 324 22.33 -6.45 -6.56
CA SER A 324 21.35 -5.90 -7.51
C SER A 324 21.37 -6.62 -8.86
N PHE A 325 22.50 -7.22 -9.25
CA PHE A 325 22.57 -8.05 -10.45
C PHE A 325 21.82 -9.37 -10.29
N GLU A 326 21.98 -10.06 -9.16
CA GLU A 326 21.22 -11.28 -8.87
C GLU A 326 19.72 -10.99 -8.72
N ILE A 327 19.35 -9.87 -8.07
CA ILE A 327 17.93 -9.47 -7.99
C ILE A 327 17.35 -9.23 -9.38
N GLN A 328 18.09 -8.57 -10.27
CA GLN A 328 17.65 -8.38 -11.66
C GLN A 328 17.49 -9.71 -12.42
N LEU A 329 18.32 -10.71 -12.12
CA LEU A 329 18.16 -12.07 -12.64
C LEU A 329 16.87 -12.71 -12.12
N PHE A 330 16.57 -12.58 -10.83
CA PHE A 330 15.31 -13.08 -10.26
C PHE A 330 14.09 -12.42 -10.89
N GLU A 331 14.05 -11.10 -11.01
CA GLU A 331 12.95 -10.37 -11.66
C GLU A 331 12.69 -10.87 -13.10
N LEU A 332 13.77 -11.12 -13.85
CA LEU A 332 13.68 -11.67 -15.20
C LEU A 332 13.14 -13.10 -15.20
N TRP A 333 13.61 -13.96 -14.31
CA TRP A 333 13.12 -15.33 -14.19
C TRP A 333 11.65 -15.37 -13.76
N THR A 334 11.24 -14.55 -12.79
CA THR A 334 9.84 -14.44 -12.35
C THR A 334 8.96 -14.04 -13.54
N THR A 335 9.41 -13.04 -14.31
CA THR A 335 8.68 -12.60 -15.51
C THR A 335 8.62 -13.67 -16.61
N ILE A 336 9.66 -14.50 -16.76
CA ILE A 336 9.66 -15.62 -17.72
C ILE A 336 8.68 -16.71 -17.27
N VAL A 337 8.65 -17.04 -15.97
CA VAL A 337 7.77 -18.07 -15.40
C VAL A 337 6.31 -17.64 -15.49
N GLY A 338 5.98 -16.38 -15.15
CA GLY A 338 4.60 -15.88 -15.25
C GLY A 338 4.08 -15.68 -16.68
N ASN A 339 4.94 -15.81 -17.70
CA ASN A 339 4.50 -15.78 -19.10
C ASN A 339 4.10 -17.19 -19.56
N SER A 340 2.80 -17.41 -19.77
CA SER A 340 2.22 -18.72 -20.13
C SER A 340 2.82 -19.39 -21.39
N MET A 341 3.40 -18.63 -22.32
CA MET A 341 4.08 -19.19 -23.50
C MET A 341 5.50 -19.63 -23.16
N LEU A 342 6.24 -18.83 -22.39
CA LEU A 342 7.62 -19.11 -22.03
C LEU A 342 7.73 -20.16 -20.93
N ALA A 343 6.75 -20.19 -20.02
CA ALA A 343 6.61 -21.22 -19.00
C ALA A 343 6.68 -22.63 -19.61
N LYS A 344 6.02 -22.86 -20.75
CA LYS A 344 6.04 -24.15 -21.44
C LYS A 344 7.43 -24.55 -21.93
N VAL A 345 8.27 -23.58 -22.30
CA VAL A 345 9.63 -23.81 -22.80
C VAL A 345 10.56 -24.24 -21.67
N ILE A 346 10.43 -23.62 -20.49
CA ILE A 346 11.33 -23.89 -19.35
C ILE A 346 10.82 -24.99 -18.40
N ALA A 347 9.61 -25.51 -18.62
CA ALA A 347 8.97 -26.54 -17.79
C ALA A 347 9.90 -27.71 -17.41
N GLY A 348 10.74 -28.18 -18.36
CA GLY A 348 11.67 -29.28 -18.11
C GLY A 348 12.82 -28.99 -17.14
N ASN A 349 13.09 -27.72 -16.81
CA ASN A 349 14.21 -27.28 -15.98
C ASN A 349 13.78 -26.61 -14.66
N ILE A 350 12.46 -26.56 -14.36
CA ILE A 350 11.94 -25.87 -13.17
C ILE A 350 12.50 -26.43 -11.86
N LYS A 351 12.79 -27.73 -11.81
CA LYS A 351 13.43 -28.37 -10.65
C LYS A 351 14.83 -27.83 -10.37
N GLU A 352 15.63 -27.62 -11.42
CA GLU A 352 16.95 -27.01 -11.28
C GLU A 352 16.84 -25.53 -10.93
N LEU A 353 15.88 -24.81 -11.51
CA LEU A 353 15.61 -23.41 -11.19
C LEU A 353 15.27 -23.26 -9.70
N ALA A 354 14.33 -24.06 -9.18
CA ALA A 354 13.98 -24.09 -7.76
C ALA A 354 15.20 -24.39 -6.87
N TYR A 355 16.04 -25.37 -7.25
CA TYR A 355 17.26 -25.70 -6.50
C TYR A 355 18.23 -24.52 -6.37
N TYR A 356 18.54 -23.83 -7.48
CA TYR A 356 19.44 -22.68 -7.43
C TYR A 356 18.79 -21.51 -6.68
N THR A 357 17.50 -21.26 -6.88
CA THR A 357 16.78 -20.21 -6.13
C THR A 357 16.87 -20.43 -4.63
N ILE A 358 16.58 -21.64 -4.13
CA ILE A 358 16.75 -21.98 -2.70
C ILE A 358 18.21 -21.78 -2.25
N SER A 359 19.16 -22.13 -3.11
CA SER A 359 20.59 -21.97 -2.79
C SER A 359 21.02 -20.51 -2.67
N PHE A 360 20.44 -19.60 -3.46
CA PHE A 360 20.67 -18.15 -3.36
C PHE A 360 20.06 -17.52 -2.12
N GLN A 361 19.00 -18.13 -1.57
CA GLN A 361 18.32 -17.64 -0.39
C GLN A 361 19.10 -17.87 0.91
N GLN A 362 20.35 -18.33 0.91
CA GLN A 362 21.13 -18.50 2.15
C GLN A 362 21.43 -17.17 2.85
N ILE A 363 21.40 -17.17 4.20
CA ILE A 363 21.76 -15.98 5.00
C ILE A 363 23.21 -15.58 4.73
N THR A 364 23.43 -14.31 4.38
CA THR A 364 24.75 -13.75 4.11
C THR A 364 25.53 -13.45 5.39
N GLU A 365 26.85 -13.32 5.29
CA GLU A 365 27.67 -12.95 6.47
C GLU A 365 27.33 -11.54 6.97
N GLU A 366 27.00 -10.61 6.07
CA GLU A 366 26.56 -9.27 6.42
C GLU A 366 25.23 -9.29 7.20
N GLN A 367 24.26 -10.08 6.76
CA GLN A 367 23.00 -10.29 7.48
C GLN A 367 23.25 -10.89 8.87
N VAL A 368 24.11 -11.90 8.99
CA VAL A 368 24.49 -12.47 10.30
C VAL A 368 25.03 -11.39 11.23
N GLN A 369 25.90 -10.50 10.74
CA GLN A 369 26.48 -9.42 11.56
C GLN A 369 25.46 -8.36 11.95
N ASN A 370 24.66 -7.89 11.00
CA ASN A 370 23.65 -6.86 11.22
C ASN A 370 22.58 -7.36 12.20
N TRP A 371 22.00 -8.53 11.93
CA TRP A 371 20.94 -9.12 12.77
C TRP A 371 21.42 -9.58 14.15
N SER A 372 22.71 -9.91 14.30
CA SER A 372 23.27 -10.23 15.62
C SER A 372 23.49 -8.98 16.48
N ARG A 373 23.65 -7.81 15.85
CA ARG A 373 23.87 -6.52 16.54
C ARG A 373 22.57 -5.80 16.83
N ASP A 374 21.58 -5.95 15.95
CA ASP A 374 20.30 -5.29 16.02
C ASP A 374 19.15 -6.27 15.77
N ALA A 375 18.39 -6.56 16.83
CA ALA A 375 17.24 -7.44 16.75
C ALA A 375 16.04 -6.78 16.06
N ASN A 376 15.93 -5.45 16.09
CA ASN A 376 14.87 -4.71 15.41
C ASN A 376 15.05 -4.82 13.90
N GLN A 377 16.28 -4.65 13.40
CA GLN A 377 16.59 -4.87 11.98
C GLN A 377 16.28 -6.31 11.53
N TYR A 378 16.50 -7.31 12.39
CA TYR A 378 16.13 -8.70 12.08
C TYR A 378 14.62 -8.91 11.97
N VAL A 379 13.83 -8.29 12.86
CA VAL A 379 12.37 -8.35 12.78
C VAL A 379 11.89 -7.64 11.51
N ALA A 380 12.36 -6.40 11.27
CA ALA A 380 12.05 -5.63 10.08
C ALA A 380 12.40 -6.38 8.79
N ASP A 381 13.61 -6.92 8.64
CA ASP A 381 14.02 -7.62 7.41
C ASP A 381 13.23 -8.91 7.14
N GLU A 382 12.67 -9.54 8.19
CA GLU A 382 11.88 -10.76 8.07
C GLU A 382 10.38 -10.51 7.86
N ASP A 383 9.85 -9.37 8.31
CA ASP A 383 8.43 -9.00 8.21
C ASP A 383 8.15 -8.02 7.05
N ASP A 384 9.08 -7.13 6.73
CA ASP A 384 8.99 -6.19 5.61
C ASP A 384 9.51 -6.78 4.29
N VAL A 385 8.94 -6.33 3.17
CA VAL A 385 9.42 -6.66 1.81
C VAL A 385 10.72 -5.88 1.53
N THR A 386 11.82 -6.33 2.13
CA THR A 386 13.15 -5.79 1.85
C THR A 386 13.64 -6.23 0.47
N TYR A 387 14.31 -5.32 -0.25
CA TYR A 387 14.84 -5.61 -1.58
C TYR A 387 16.14 -6.43 -1.46
N SER A 388 16.02 -7.75 -1.41
CA SER A 388 17.15 -8.69 -1.27
C SER A 388 16.98 -9.92 -2.16
N CYS A 389 18.09 -10.63 -2.43
CA CYS A 389 18.05 -11.92 -3.14
C CYS A 389 17.13 -12.94 -2.47
N ARG A 390 16.97 -12.88 -1.14
CA ARG A 390 16.11 -13.81 -0.39
C ARG A 390 14.64 -13.61 -0.76
N VAL A 391 14.18 -12.36 -0.71
CA VAL A 391 12.80 -11.96 -1.00
C VAL A 391 12.48 -12.16 -2.48
N SER A 392 13.35 -11.70 -3.40
CA SER A 392 13.17 -11.91 -4.83
C SER A 392 13.18 -13.39 -5.22
N GLY A 393 13.99 -14.21 -4.52
CA GLY A 393 13.94 -15.65 -4.64
C GLY A 393 12.59 -16.24 -4.22
N SER A 394 12.01 -15.78 -3.10
CA SER A 394 10.70 -16.26 -2.64
C SER A 394 9.59 -15.93 -3.63
N LEU A 395 9.58 -14.71 -4.20
CA LEU A 395 8.64 -14.32 -5.24
C LEU A 395 8.76 -15.21 -6.49
N LEU A 396 9.97 -15.61 -6.89
CA LEU A 396 10.15 -16.57 -7.98
C LEU A 396 9.62 -17.95 -7.63
N LEU A 397 9.82 -18.43 -6.39
CA LEU A 397 9.29 -19.73 -5.98
C LEU A 397 7.76 -19.73 -5.94
N GLU A 398 7.15 -18.63 -5.51
CA GLU A 398 5.70 -18.44 -5.51
C GLU A 398 5.17 -18.46 -6.95
N GLU A 399 5.77 -17.69 -7.85
CA GLU A 399 5.41 -17.67 -9.27
C GLU A 399 5.58 -19.06 -9.94
N ILE A 400 6.57 -19.86 -9.52
CA ILE A 400 6.72 -21.26 -9.98
C ILE A 400 5.51 -22.11 -9.54
N VAL A 401 5.01 -21.93 -8.32
CA VAL A 401 3.82 -22.65 -7.84
C VAL A 401 2.59 -22.17 -8.59
N THR A 402 2.41 -20.87 -8.78
CA THR A 402 1.27 -20.30 -9.51
C THR A 402 1.24 -20.73 -10.98
N ALA A 403 2.39 -20.71 -11.68
CA ALA A 403 2.45 -20.99 -13.11
C ALA A 403 2.41 -22.49 -13.48
N TYR A 404 2.81 -23.38 -12.55
CA TYR A 404 2.91 -24.83 -12.81
C TYR A 404 2.08 -25.70 -11.87
N GLU A 405 1.34 -25.10 -10.92
CA GLU A 405 0.45 -25.77 -9.98
C GLU A 405 1.15 -26.97 -9.29
N ASP A 406 0.56 -28.16 -9.37
CA ASP A 406 1.06 -29.44 -8.84
C ASP A 406 2.52 -29.73 -9.20
N TYR A 407 2.94 -29.42 -10.44
CA TYR A 407 4.31 -29.65 -10.89
C TYR A 407 5.29 -28.66 -10.26
N GLY A 408 4.83 -27.43 -10.01
CA GLY A 408 5.58 -26.42 -9.26
C GLY A 408 5.84 -26.88 -7.83
N ILE A 409 4.80 -27.35 -7.14
CA ILE A 409 4.90 -27.90 -5.77
C ILE A 409 5.89 -29.06 -5.72
N ASP A 410 5.79 -30.03 -6.64
CA ASP A 410 6.73 -31.15 -6.75
C ASP A 410 8.19 -30.68 -6.92
N ALA A 411 8.40 -29.65 -7.75
CA ALA A 411 9.72 -29.09 -7.99
C ALA A 411 10.31 -28.44 -6.73
N ILE A 412 9.51 -27.68 -5.97
CA ILE A 412 9.94 -27.05 -4.71
C ILE A 412 10.29 -28.11 -3.66
N LEU A 413 9.46 -29.14 -3.50
CA LEU A 413 9.69 -30.20 -2.51
C LEU A 413 10.93 -31.03 -2.84
N GLU A 414 11.14 -31.39 -4.11
CA GLU A 414 12.33 -32.11 -4.55
C GLU A 414 13.59 -31.25 -4.36
N ALA A 415 13.57 -29.99 -4.77
CA ALA A 415 14.68 -29.06 -4.60
C ALA A 415 15.05 -28.88 -3.11
N SER A 416 14.05 -28.71 -2.25
CA SER A 416 14.22 -28.61 -0.79
C SER A 416 14.82 -29.89 -0.20
N GLN A 417 14.38 -31.06 -0.66
CA GLN A 417 14.92 -32.36 -0.21
C GLN A 417 16.38 -32.57 -0.64
N VAL A 418 16.74 -32.10 -1.85
CA VAL A 418 18.14 -32.11 -2.34
C VAL A 418 19.01 -31.21 -1.48
N CYS A 419 18.61 -29.95 -1.26
CA CYS A 419 19.34 -29.00 -0.43
C CYS A 419 19.51 -29.50 1.01
N PHE A 420 18.46 -30.11 1.59
CA PHE A 420 18.54 -30.72 2.92
C PHE A 420 19.50 -31.91 2.99
N ARG A 421 19.59 -32.72 1.94
CA ARG A 421 20.58 -33.81 1.87
C ARG A 421 22.01 -33.26 1.82
N GLU A 422 22.27 -32.27 0.98
CA GLU A 422 23.59 -31.62 0.85
C GLU A 422 24.02 -30.95 2.15
N SER A 423 23.09 -30.26 2.83
CA SER A 423 23.32 -29.71 4.16
C SER A 423 23.78 -30.77 5.18
N ARG A 424 23.15 -31.95 5.19
CA ARG A 424 23.56 -33.06 6.08
C ARG A 424 24.93 -33.62 5.71
N GLU A 425 25.27 -33.69 4.43
CA GLU A 425 26.60 -34.10 3.98
C GLU A 425 27.68 -33.11 4.44
N LEU A 426 27.41 -31.80 4.34
CA LEU A 426 28.29 -30.74 4.86
C LEU A 426 28.44 -30.81 6.39
N LYS A 427 27.35 -31.10 7.11
CA LYS A 427 27.35 -31.31 8.57
C LYS A 427 28.24 -32.49 8.96
N GLN A 428 28.13 -33.61 8.23
CA GLN A 428 28.98 -34.80 8.44
C GLN A 428 30.45 -34.54 8.08
N ALA A 429 30.71 -33.70 7.09
CA ALA A 429 32.05 -33.26 6.72
C ALA A 429 32.67 -32.25 7.71
N GLY A 430 31.88 -31.74 8.67
CA GLY A 430 32.34 -30.77 9.67
C GLY A 430 32.49 -29.34 9.14
N SER A 431 31.78 -28.99 8.06
CA SER A 431 31.72 -27.61 7.56
C SER A 431 31.06 -26.69 8.59
N ALA A 432 31.54 -25.46 8.76
CA ALA A 432 30.90 -24.47 9.64
C ALA A 432 29.60 -23.91 9.05
N ASP A 433 29.43 -23.96 7.72
CA ASP A 433 28.36 -23.29 6.98
C ASP A 433 27.18 -24.20 6.64
N TRP A 434 27.20 -25.47 7.08
CA TRP A 434 26.17 -26.46 6.76
C TRP A 434 24.73 -26.01 7.09
N TRP A 435 24.59 -25.16 8.10
CA TRP A 435 23.32 -24.66 8.62
C TRP A 435 22.63 -23.67 7.68
N ARG A 436 23.38 -22.92 6.85
CA ARG A 436 22.82 -21.90 5.94
C ARG A 436 21.90 -22.51 4.89
N LEU A 437 22.34 -23.60 4.27
CA LEU A 437 21.54 -24.32 3.27
C LEU A 437 20.32 -25.01 3.91
N HIS A 438 20.44 -25.46 5.16
CA HIS A 438 19.30 -25.99 5.91
C HIS A 438 18.27 -24.88 6.18
N GLU A 439 18.74 -23.73 6.68
CA GLU A 439 17.89 -22.56 6.95
C GLU A 439 17.20 -22.08 5.67
N ALA A 440 17.92 -21.97 4.55
CA ALA A 440 17.36 -21.53 3.27
C ALA A 440 16.26 -22.48 2.77
N SER A 441 16.45 -23.79 2.95
CA SER A 441 15.43 -24.79 2.60
C SER A 441 14.16 -24.62 3.45
N LEU A 442 14.32 -24.35 4.75
CA LEU A 442 13.19 -24.07 5.64
C LEU A 442 12.51 -22.73 5.33
N PHE A 443 13.30 -21.72 4.98
CA PHE A 443 12.80 -20.40 4.56
C PHE A 443 11.95 -20.51 3.29
N ALA A 444 12.44 -21.20 2.26
CA ALA A 444 11.73 -21.43 1.01
C ALA A 444 10.38 -22.13 1.21
N LEU A 445 10.35 -23.20 2.01
CA LEU A 445 9.10 -23.88 2.37
C LEU A 445 8.19 -22.95 3.19
N GLY A 446 8.75 -22.22 4.15
CA GLY A 446 8.01 -21.28 5.00
C GLY A 446 7.45 -20.05 4.28
N SER A 447 8.02 -19.63 3.14
CA SER A 447 7.45 -18.59 2.30
C SER A 447 6.27 -19.07 1.45
N LEU A 448 6.10 -20.39 1.30
CA LEU A 448 5.03 -21.03 0.52
C LEU A 448 4.03 -21.78 1.41
N SER A 449 3.89 -21.37 2.68
CA SER A 449 3.13 -22.14 3.66
C SER A 449 1.67 -22.33 3.27
N GLU A 450 1.00 -21.30 2.74
CA GLU A 450 -0.41 -21.38 2.31
C GLU A 450 -0.60 -22.45 1.23
N HIS A 451 0.11 -22.32 0.11
CA HIS A 451 0.09 -23.28 -1.00
C HIS A 451 0.45 -24.71 -0.57
N LEU A 452 1.45 -24.87 0.30
CA LEU A 452 1.91 -26.20 0.75
C LEU A 452 0.97 -26.84 1.77
N CYS A 453 0.24 -26.05 2.56
CA CYS A 453 -0.82 -26.54 3.42
C CYS A 453 -1.96 -27.15 2.60
N GLU A 454 -2.41 -26.48 1.55
CA GLU A 454 -3.43 -27.00 0.64
C GLU A 454 -2.95 -28.27 -0.10
N ALA A 455 -1.71 -28.28 -0.56
CA ALA A 455 -1.12 -29.43 -1.25
C ALA A 455 -1.07 -30.71 -0.39
N GLN A 456 -0.96 -30.60 0.93
CA GLN A 456 -0.92 -31.76 1.82
C GLN A 456 -2.22 -32.57 1.78
N ASP A 457 -3.36 -31.91 1.59
CA ASP A 457 -4.68 -32.57 1.45
C ASP A 457 -4.81 -33.31 0.11
N SER A 458 -4.07 -32.87 -0.90
CA SER A 458 -3.96 -33.52 -2.23
C SER A 458 -3.01 -34.73 -2.26
N GLY A 459 -2.41 -35.10 -1.12
CA GLY A 459 -1.62 -36.33 -0.96
C GLY A 459 -0.10 -36.17 -1.09
N TYR A 460 0.41 -34.95 -1.09
CA TYR A 460 1.85 -34.67 -1.07
C TYR A 460 2.49 -35.01 0.29
N ASN A 461 3.80 -35.24 0.31
CA ASN A 461 4.54 -35.55 1.55
C ASN A 461 5.31 -34.33 2.10
N VAL A 462 4.58 -33.24 2.35
CA VAL A 462 5.15 -32.01 2.92
C VAL A 462 5.49 -32.25 4.39
N ARG A 463 4.59 -32.91 5.12
CA ARG A 463 4.73 -33.19 6.54
C ARG A 463 6.00 -33.97 6.90
N ASP A 464 6.26 -35.13 6.28
CA ASP A 464 7.41 -35.95 6.70
C ASP A 464 8.74 -35.24 6.42
N LEU A 465 8.81 -34.42 5.37
CA LEU A 465 10.00 -33.62 5.06
C LEU A 465 10.24 -32.57 6.14
N LEU A 466 9.22 -31.78 6.50
CA LEU A 466 9.31 -30.77 7.56
C LEU A 466 9.67 -31.39 8.92
N GLU A 467 9.00 -32.48 9.31
CA GLU A 467 9.28 -33.16 10.58
C GLU A 467 10.73 -33.68 10.63
N GLN A 468 11.27 -34.19 9.53
CA GLN A 468 12.67 -34.63 9.44
C GLN A 468 13.67 -33.47 9.56
N MET A 469 13.41 -32.35 8.87
CA MET A 469 14.28 -31.17 8.90
C MET A 469 14.34 -30.56 10.30
N VAL A 470 13.16 -30.32 10.89
CA VAL A 470 13.02 -29.75 12.24
C VAL A 470 13.65 -30.67 13.30
N THR A 471 13.48 -31.99 13.18
CA THR A 471 14.10 -32.96 14.11
C THR A 471 15.63 -32.97 14.02
N ASP A 472 16.23 -32.75 12.84
CA ASP A 472 17.71 -32.70 12.69
C ASP A 472 18.35 -31.48 13.39
N ILE A 473 17.56 -30.45 13.67
CA ILE A 473 17.99 -29.24 14.40
C ILE A 473 18.04 -29.51 15.91
N VAL A 474 17.18 -30.40 16.41
CA VAL A 474 17.12 -30.75 17.83
C VAL A 474 18.46 -31.30 18.31
N GLY A 475 19.05 -30.64 19.30
CA GLY A 475 20.36 -31.02 19.88
C GLY A 475 21.57 -30.35 19.23
N THR A 476 21.37 -29.47 18.24
CA THR A 476 22.42 -28.57 17.75
C THR A 476 22.61 -27.37 18.70
N GLY A 477 23.77 -26.71 18.63
CA GLY A 477 24.10 -25.63 19.57
C GLY A 477 23.34 -24.33 19.26
N VAL A 478 22.42 -23.93 20.13
CA VAL A 478 21.59 -22.70 19.98
C VAL A 478 22.45 -21.44 19.83
N HIS A 479 23.54 -21.31 20.59
CA HIS A 479 24.47 -20.19 20.47
C HIS A 479 25.34 -20.24 19.22
N GLN A 480 25.52 -21.43 18.64
CA GLN A 480 26.33 -21.61 17.44
C GLN A 480 25.52 -21.34 16.17
N TYR A 481 24.23 -21.69 16.18
CA TYR A 481 23.34 -21.57 15.02
C TYR A 481 22.01 -20.89 15.39
N PRO A 482 22.02 -19.63 15.86
CA PRO A 482 20.83 -18.96 16.36
C PRO A 482 19.74 -18.79 15.28
N PHE A 483 20.12 -18.39 14.06
CA PHE A 483 19.16 -18.16 12.96
C PHE A 483 18.49 -19.46 12.48
N LEU A 484 19.19 -20.59 12.50
CA LEU A 484 18.59 -21.89 12.18
C LEU A 484 17.51 -22.27 13.21
N HIS A 485 17.75 -22.01 14.49
CA HIS A 485 16.76 -22.26 15.54
C HIS A 485 15.57 -21.29 15.45
N ALA A 486 15.85 -20.01 15.18
CA ALA A 486 14.81 -19.00 14.95
C ALA A 486 13.89 -19.40 13.78
N ARG A 487 14.49 -19.84 12.65
CA ARG A 487 13.75 -20.33 11.49
C ARG A 487 12.93 -21.57 11.80
N ALA A 488 13.48 -22.51 12.58
CA ALA A 488 12.75 -23.71 12.98
C ALA A 488 11.48 -23.37 13.79
N PHE A 489 11.56 -22.40 14.71
CA PHE A 489 10.37 -21.92 15.42
C PHE A 489 9.33 -21.34 14.47
N SER A 490 9.75 -20.45 13.55
CA SER A 490 8.86 -19.82 12.58
C SER A 490 8.18 -20.83 11.65
N VAL A 491 8.92 -21.83 11.13
CA VAL A 491 8.33 -22.86 10.25
C VAL A 491 7.36 -23.76 11.00
N VAL A 492 7.67 -24.18 12.23
CA VAL A 492 6.73 -24.99 13.02
C VAL A 492 5.44 -24.22 13.32
N ALA A 493 5.54 -22.91 13.55
CA ALA A 493 4.39 -22.04 13.73
C ALA A 493 3.52 -21.99 12.47
N LYS A 494 4.11 -21.66 11.31
CA LYS A 494 3.40 -21.55 10.03
C LYS A 494 2.73 -22.85 9.55
N PHE A 495 3.29 -24.00 9.93
CA PHE A 495 2.80 -25.33 9.54
C PHE A 495 2.16 -26.09 10.71
N SER A 496 1.64 -25.40 11.72
CA SER A 496 1.06 -26.00 12.93
C SER A 496 -0.12 -26.93 12.62
N SER A 497 -0.89 -26.62 11.57
CA SER A 497 -2.02 -27.41 11.07
C SER A 497 -1.59 -28.75 10.45
N LEU A 498 -0.39 -28.82 9.86
CA LEU A 498 0.12 -30.01 9.17
C LEU A 498 1.01 -30.90 10.06
N ILE A 499 1.88 -30.29 10.87
CA ILE A 499 2.89 -31.00 11.67
C ILE A 499 2.21 -31.77 12.80
N SER A 500 2.80 -32.90 13.23
CA SER A 500 2.28 -33.64 14.38
C SER A 500 2.21 -32.79 15.64
N LYS A 501 1.07 -32.91 16.35
CA LYS A 501 0.84 -32.24 17.64
C LYS A 501 1.98 -32.47 18.65
N GLY A 502 2.65 -33.63 18.62
CA GLY A 502 3.78 -33.92 19.50
C GLY A 502 5.00 -33.03 19.23
N ILE A 503 5.30 -32.70 17.97
CA ILE A 503 6.37 -31.77 17.61
C ILE A 503 5.96 -30.33 17.95
N CYS A 504 4.71 -29.94 17.67
CA CYS A 504 4.21 -28.61 18.04
C CYS A 504 4.29 -28.38 19.56
N GLU A 505 3.88 -29.37 20.38
CA GLU A 505 4.00 -29.31 21.85
C GLU A 505 5.47 -29.22 22.31
N GLN A 506 6.38 -29.94 21.65
CA GLN A 506 7.81 -29.87 21.93
C GLN A 506 8.39 -28.49 21.62
N TYR A 507 8.05 -27.91 20.47
CA TYR A 507 8.51 -26.58 20.06
C TYR A 507 7.88 -25.47 20.90
N LEU A 508 6.62 -25.62 21.31
CA LEU A 508 6.00 -24.73 22.28
C LEU A 508 6.76 -24.71 23.62
N CYS A 509 7.14 -25.88 24.14
CA CYS A 509 7.96 -25.98 25.35
C CYS A 509 9.36 -25.37 25.17
N ASN A 510 9.99 -25.61 24.01
CA ASN A 510 11.30 -25.05 23.68
C ASN A 510 11.24 -23.52 23.56
N ALA A 511 10.17 -22.97 22.97
CA ALA A 511 9.96 -21.54 22.83
C ALA A 511 9.79 -20.88 24.20
N ALA A 512 8.97 -21.47 25.07
CA ALA A 512 8.82 -21.02 26.46
C ALA A 512 10.14 -21.04 27.24
N HIS A 513 11.00 -22.04 27.01
CA HIS A 513 12.33 -22.09 27.62
C HIS A 513 13.29 -21.05 27.02
N ALA A 514 13.23 -20.82 25.71
CA ALA A 514 14.09 -19.88 25.00
C ALA A 514 13.87 -18.44 25.46
N ILE A 515 12.62 -17.99 25.60
CA ILE A 515 12.33 -16.63 26.09
C ILE A 515 12.80 -16.39 27.53
N ALA A 516 12.79 -17.44 28.36
CA ALA A 516 13.22 -17.39 29.76
C ALA A 516 14.75 -17.51 29.93
N SER A 517 15.47 -17.92 28.89
CA SER A 517 16.90 -18.24 28.96
C SER A 517 17.78 -17.16 28.34
N ASP A 518 19.06 -17.19 28.67
CA ASP A 518 20.08 -16.33 28.06
C ASP A 518 20.50 -16.89 26.69
N VAL A 519 19.61 -16.76 25.70
CA VAL A 519 19.84 -17.14 24.30
C VAL A 519 19.96 -15.90 23.41
N PRO A 520 20.60 -16.01 22.22
CA PRO A 520 20.75 -14.88 21.31
C PRO A 520 19.39 -14.27 20.89
N PRO A 521 19.32 -12.94 20.66
CA PRO A 521 18.06 -12.25 20.32
C PRO A 521 17.26 -12.87 19.16
N PRO A 522 17.85 -13.33 18.04
CA PRO A 522 17.09 -13.95 16.95
C PRO A 522 16.31 -15.20 17.39
N VAL A 523 16.85 -15.97 18.34
CA VAL A 523 16.18 -17.16 18.88
C VAL A 523 14.97 -16.76 19.72
N LYS A 524 15.07 -15.65 20.48
CA LYS A 524 13.94 -15.10 21.23
C LYS A 524 12.85 -14.57 20.30
N VAL A 525 13.22 -13.89 19.22
CA VAL A 525 12.28 -13.45 18.16
C VAL A 525 11.53 -14.63 17.58
N GLY A 526 12.24 -15.67 17.13
CA GLY A 526 11.61 -16.89 16.61
C GLY A 526 10.71 -17.58 17.64
N ALA A 527 11.15 -17.64 18.90
CA ALA A 527 10.35 -18.19 20.00
C ALA A 527 9.07 -17.37 20.26
N CYS A 528 9.12 -16.04 20.21
CA CYS A 528 7.94 -15.17 20.34
C CYS A 528 6.94 -15.45 19.21
N ARG A 529 7.38 -15.46 17.95
CA ARG A 529 6.51 -15.80 16.80
C ARG A 529 5.86 -17.18 16.96
N ALA A 530 6.63 -18.18 17.41
CA ALA A 530 6.07 -19.50 17.66
C ALA A 530 5.07 -19.54 18.83
N LEU A 531 5.29 -18.76 19.89
CA LEU A 531 4.35 -18.66 20.99
C LEU A 531 3.06 -17.95 20.57
N ALA A 532 3.16 -16.88 19.77
CA ALA A 532 2.00 -16.12 19.29
C ALA A 532 1.02 -17.02 18.53
N GLU A 533 1.55 -17.90 17.66
CA GLU A 533 0.75 -18.80 16.80
C GLU A 533 0.33 -20.11 17.48
N LEU A 534 1.23 -20.77 18.22
CA LEU A 534 0.97 -22.12 18.75
C LEU A 534 0.16 -22.11 20.06
N LEU A 535 0.13 -21.00 20.80
CA LEU A 535 -0.61 -20.92 22.07
C LEU A 535 -2.13 -20.98 21.89
N PRO A 536 -2.75 -20.25 20.93
CA PRO A 536 -4.20 -20.33 20.67
C PRO A 536 -4.69 -21.74 20.29
N GLU A 537 -3.91 -22.48 19.51
CA GLU A 537 -4.28 -23.82 19.01
C GLU A 537 -4.07 -24.95 20.04
N SER A 538 -3.40 -24.66 21.14
CA SER A 538 -3.03 -25.68 22.14
C SER A 538 -4.24 -26.16 22.96
N ASN A 539 -4.37 -27.48 23.12
CA ASN A 539 -5.41 -28.05 23.99
C ASN A 539 -5.17 -27.63 25.45
N GLN A 540 -6.09 -26.83 26.01
CA GLN A 540 -6.06 -26.29 27.38
C GLN A 540 -5.84 -27.33 28.49
N SER A 541 -6.01 -28.63 28.21
CA SER A 541 -5.85 -29.73 29.17
C SER A 541 -4.40 -30.10 29.51
N SER A 542 -3.43 -29.79 28.64
CA SER A 542 -2.02 -30.24 28.79
C SER A 542 -1.05 -29.12 29.20
N MET A 543 -1.43 -27.86 29.00
CA MET A 543 -0.56 -26.67 29.16
C MET A 543 -0.73 -25.78 30.42
N PRO A 544 -1.60 -26.05 31.42
CA PRO A 544 -1.78 -25.11 32.52
C PRO A 544 -0.56 -24.97 33.45
N ASN A 545 0.49 -25.78 33.34
CA ASN A 545 1.61 -25.69 34.29
C ASN A 545 2.74 -24.72 33.89
N ASN A 546 2.72 -24.10 32.70
CA ASN A 546 3.83 -23.24 32.25
C ASN A 546 3.45 -21.84 31.71
N ILE A 547 2.15 -21.52 31.57
CA ILE A 547 1.71 -20.20 31.06
C ILE A 547 2.18 -19.05 31.95
N MET A 548 2.14 -19.22 33.27
CA MET A 548 2.65 -18.21 34.21
C MET A 548 4.16 -17.92 34.02
N GLY A 549 4.95 -18.94 33.68
CA GLY A 549 6.37 -18.78 33.37
C GLY A 549 6.59 -18.02 32.06
N ILE A 550 5.76 -18.28 31.04
CA ILE A 550 5.76 -17.56 29.77
C ILE A 550 5.41 -16.09 29.99
N LEU A 551 4.30 -15.81 30.67
CA LEU A 551 3.84 -14.44 30.95
C LEU A 551 4.87 -13.64 31.75
N SER A 552 5.50 -14.25 32.77
CA SER A 552 6.60 -13.60 33.50
C SER A 552 7.80 -13.28 32.61
N SER A 553 8.16 -14.19 31.70
CA SER A 553 9.32 -14.00 30.81
C SER A 553 9.04 -12.94 29.74
N LEU A 554 7.82 -12.90 29.20
CA LEU A 554 7.40 -11.86 28.25
C LEU A 554 7.37 -10.48 28.91
N VAL A 555 6.96 -10.37 30.18
CA VAL A 555 7.05 -9.11 30.93
C VAL A 555 8.50 -8.63 31.09
N ASP A 556 9.45 -9.56 31.29
CA ASP A 556 10.87 -9.21 31.38
C ASP A 556 11.44 -8.80 30.01
N LEU A 557 10.97 -9.40 28.91
CA LEU A 557 11.33 -9.02 27.53
C LEU A 557 10.72 -7.69 27.13
N LEU A 558 9.50 -7.39 27.54
CA LEU A 558 8.81 -6.13 27.26
C LEU A 558 9.61 -4.92 27.78
N ARG A 559 10.36 -5.08 28.88
CA ARG A 559 11.24 -4.04 29.43
C ARG A 559 12.53 -3.82 28.64
N GLN A 560 12.86 -4.74 27.74
CA GLN A 560 14.10 -4.74 26.93
C GLN A 560 13.81 -4.46 25.45
N ALA A 561 12.58 -4.71 24.99
CA ALA A 561 12.14 -4.49 23.63
C ALA A 561 11.97 -3.01 23.31
N SER A 562 12.18 -2.65 22.04
CA SER A 562 11.89 -1.32 21.47
C SER A 562 11.36 -1.50 20.05
N ASP A 563 10.69 -0.48 19.52
CA ASP A 563 10.34 -0.39 18.10
C ASP A 563 9.70 -1.70 17.57
N GLU A 564 10.29 -2.36 16.57
CA GLU A 564 9.76 -3.60 15.94
C GLU A 564 9.70 -4.79 16.91
N THR A 565 10.68 -4.94 17.80
CA THR A 565 10.64 -6.02 18.80
C THR A 565 9.56 -5.79 19.86
N LEU A 566 9.13 -4.54 20.08
CA LEU A 566 8.06 -4.22 21.02
C LEU A 566 6.70 -4.72 20.50
N HIS A 567 6.40 -4.49 19.22
CA HIS A 567 5.22 -5.04 18.54
C HIS A 567 5.12 -6.56 18.73
N LEU A 568 6.19 -7.28 18.38
CA LEU A 568 6.23 -8.74 18.50
C LEU A 568 6.00 -9.24 19.94
N VAL A 569 6.57 -8.56 20.94
CA VAL A 569 6.39 -8.95 22.35
C VAL A 569 4.96 -8.65 22.83
N LEU A 570 4.35 -7.53 22.40
CA LEU A 570 2.97 -7.19 22.73
C LEU A 570 1.99 -8.19 22.10
N GLU A 571 2.17 -8.54 20.82
CA GLU A 571 1.38 -9.55 20.11
C GLU A 571 1.49 -10.92 20.81
N THR A 572 2.73 -11.36 21.12
CA THR A 572 2.95 -12.62 21.83
C THR A 572 2.29 -12.62 23.21
N LEU A 573 2.32 -11.48 23.91
CA LEU A 573 1.67 -11.32 25.21
C LEU A 573 0.14 -11.37 25.08
N GLN A 574 -0.43 -10.77 24.03
CA GLN A 574 -1.85 -10.83 23.71
C GLN A 574 -2.32 -12.29 23.54
N SER A 575 -1.63 -13.07 22.69
CA SER A 575 -1.93 -14.50 22.49
C SER A 575 -1.77 -15.31 23.78
N ALA A 576 -0.73 -15.04 24.57
CA ALA A 576 -0.51 -15.73 25.84
C ALA A 576 -1.61 -15.45 26.88
N ILE A 577 -2.15 -14.23 26.91
CA ILE A 577 -3.26 -13.86 27.81
C ILE A 577 -4.57 -14.52 27.38
N LYS A 578 -4.86 -14.54 26.06
CA LYS A 578 -6.02 -15.23 25.48
C LYS A 578 -6.03 -16.72 25.86
N SER A 579 -4.87 -17.38 25.83
CA SER A 579 -4.73 -18.80 26.20
C SER A 579 -4.62 -19.07 27.72
N GLY A 580 -4.38 -18.06 28.55
CA GLY A 580 -4.08 -18.22 29.98
C GLY A 580 -5.28 -18.56 30.89
N GLY A 581 -6.52 -18.36 30.42
CA GLY A 581 -7.74 -18.68 31.16
C GLY A 581 -7.75 -18.08 32.58
N GLU A 582 -8.05 -18.90 33.60
CA GLU A 582 -8.10 -18.46 35.00
C GLU A 582 -6.75 -17.97 35.56
N GLN A 583 -5.62 -18.38 34.95
CA GLN A 583 -4.28 -18.01 35.42
C GLN A 583 -3.95 -16.55 35.13
N SER A 584 -4.57 -15.97 34.10
CA SER A 584 -4.43 -14.55 33.76
C SER A 584 -4.82 -13.65 34.93
N THR A 585 -5.77 -14.06 35.78
CA THR A 585 -6.17 -13.30 36.98
C THR A 585 -5.02 -13.12 37.98
N SER A 586 -4.11 -14.09 38.08
CA SER A 586 -3.01 -14.04 39.06
C SER A 586 -1.89 -13.08 38.64
N ILE A 587 -1.72 -12.84 37.34
CA ILE A 587 -0.65 -12.01 36.78
C ILE A 587 -1.12 -10.63 36.35
N GLU A 588 -2.43 -10.44 36.15
CA GLU A 588 -3.07 -9.13 35.89
C GLU A 588 -2.50 -8.00 36.77
N PRO A 589 -2.29 -8.16 38.10
CA PRO A 589 -1.80 -7.06 38.93
C PRO A 589 -0.40 -6.57 38.56
N VAL A 590 0.37 -7.38 37.84
CA VAL A 590 1.72 -7.07 37.38
C VAL A 590 1.70 -6.56 35.94
N ILE A 591 0.93 -7.19 35.05
CA ILE A 591 0.92 -6.86 33.61
C ILE A 591 0.20 -5.54 33.34
N SER A 592 -1.02 -5.34 33.86
CA SER A 592 -1.83 -4.17 33.52
C SER A 592 -1.11 -2.83 33.76
N PRO A 593 -0.41 -2.62 34.90
CA PRO A 593 0.34 -1.37 35.10
C PRO A 593 1.50 -1.16 34.12
N ILE A 594 2.14 -2.24 33.67
CA ILE A 594 3.27 -2.15 32.74
C ILE A 594 2.74 -1.79 31.35
N ILE A 595 1.67 -2.43 30.89
CA ILE A 595 1.08 -2.14 29.58
C ILE A 595 0.49 -0.73 29.54
N LEU A 596 -0.12 -0.26 30.63
CA LEU A 596 -0.58 1.14 30.73
C LEU A 596 0.59 2.15 30.66
N ASP A 597 1.75 1.81 31.23
CA ASP A 597 2.95 2.66 31.14
C ASP A 597 3.53 2.68 29.73
N VAL A 598 3.61 1.52 29.06
CA VAL A 598 4.01 1.41 27.64
C VAL A 598 3.07 2.23 26.76
N TRP A 599 1.76 2.03 26.90
CA TRP A 599 0.75 2.79 26.17
C TRP A 599 0.89 4.31 26.38
N ALA A 600 1.06 4.76 27.64
CA ALA A 600 1.19 6.18 27.94
C ALA A 600 2.50 6.79 27.41
N GLN A 601 3.59 6.02 27.35
CA GLN A 601 4.88 6.47 26.80
C GLN A 601 4.86 6.55 25.27
N HIS A 602 4.09 5.68 24.61
CA HIS A 602 4.03 5.53 23.16
C HIS A 602 2.71 6.02 22.54
N ILE A 603 1.96 6.88 23.22
CA ILE A 603 0.64 7.35 22.73
C ILE A 603 0.70 8.14 21.40
N ALA A 604 1.86 8.70 21.07
CA ALA A 604 2.09 9.38 19.80
C ALA A 604 2.41 8.40 18.65
N ASP A 605 2.73 7.15 18.98
CA ASP A 605 2.95 6.07 18.02
C ASP A 605 1.62 5.30 17.85
N PRO A 606 0.93 5.43 16.71
CA PRO A 606 -0.38 4.81 16.52
C PRO A 606 -0.29 3.28 16.54
N PHE A 607 0.80 2.67 16.09
CA PHE A 607 0.91 1.21 15.99
C PHE A 607 1.15 0.60 17.38
N ILE A 608 2.14 1.11 18.13
CA ILE A 608 2.44 0.57 19.47
C ILE A 608 1.26 0.84 20.43
N SER A 609 0.61 2.00 20.30
CA SER A 609 -0.56 2.32 21.11
C SER A 609 -1.71 1.34 20.87
N ILE A 610 -1.96 0.94 19.61
CA ILE A 610 -3.00 -0.05 19.28
C ILE A 610 -2.66 -1.40 19.90
N ASP A 611 -1.43 -1.91 19.70
CA ASP A 611 -1.01 -3.20 20.27
C ASP A 611 -1.14 -3.24 21.80
N ALA A 612 -0.77 -2.14 22.48
CA ALA A 612 -0.91 -2.03 23.91
C ALA A 612 -2.40 -2.05 24.36
N VAL A 613 -3.28 -1.37 23.61
CA VAL A 613 -4.73 -1.40 23.85
C VAL A 613 -5.30 -2.80 23.61
N GLU A 614 -4.85 -3.48 22.57
CA GLU A 614 -5.25 -4.85 22.25
C GLU A 614 -4.85 -5.86 23.33
N VAL A 615 -3.67 -5.69 23.93
CA VAL A 615 -3.25 -6.48 25.11
C VAL A 615 -4.18 -6.20 26.29
N LEU A 616 -4.53 -4.93 26.55
CA LEU A 616 -5.48 -4.56 27.61
C LEU A 616 -6.88 -5.13 27.34
N GLU A 617 -7.31 -5.20 26.09
CA GLU A 617 -8.56 -5.83 25.68
C GLU A 617 -8.53 -7.36 25.87
N ALA A 618 -7.41 -8.02 25.56
CA ALA A 618 -7.23 -9.43 25.88
C ALA A 618 -7.33 -9.67 27.40
N ILE A 619 -6.78 -8.78 28.23
CA ILE A 619 -6.93 -8.84 29.70
C ILE A 619 -8.38 -8.63 30.11
N LYS A 620 -9.08 -7.65 29.52
CA LYS A 620 -10.50 -7.38 29.78
C LYS A 620 -11.36 -8.62 29.51
N ASN A 621 -11.10 -9.33 28.43
CA ASN A 621 -11.85 -10.51 28.00
C ASN A 621 -11.46 -11.79 28.77
N ALA A 622 -10.34 -11.78 29.51
CA ALA A 622 -9.91 -12.90 30.33
C ALA A 622 -10.80 -13.08 31.59
N PRO A 623 -11.15 -14.32 31.96
CA PRO A 623 -12.07 -14.58 33.07
C PRO A 623 -11.48 -14.09 34.40
N GLY A 624 -12.24 -13.25 35.11
CA GLY A 624 -11.86 -12.71 36.43
C GLY A 624 -10.97 -11.46 36.42
N CYS A 625 -10.54 -10.98 35.25
CA CYS A 625 -9.59 -9.86 35.13
C CYS A 625 -10.24 -8.47 35.00
N LEU A 626 -11.51 -8.39 34.56
CA LEU A 626 -12.21 -7.14 34.29
C LEU A 626 -12.29 -6.19 35.50
N GLU A 627 -12.79 -6.67 36.65
CA GLU A 627 -12.92 -5.82 37.85
C GLU A 627 -11.56 -5.33 38.38
N PRO A 628 -10.51 -6.18 38.51
CA PRO A 628 -9.16 -5.73 38.82
C PRO A 628 -8.62 -4.67 37.85
N LEU A 629 -8.77 -4.88 36.55
CA LEU A 629 -8.30 -3.97 35.51
C LEU A 629 -8.96 -2.59 35.65
N VAL A 630 -10.30 -2.57 35.73
CA VAL A 630 -11.08 -1.34 35.90
C VAL A 630 -10.67 -0.60 37.17
N SER A 631 -10.45 -1.32 38.28
CA SER A 631 -10.06 -0.69 39.56
C SER A 631 -8.71 0.04 39.50
N ARG A 632 -7.82 -0.33 38.57
CA ARG A 632 -6.49 0.30 38.36
C ARG A 632 -6.53 1.43 37.36
N ILE A 633 -7.24 1.23 36.25
CA ILE A 633 -7.31 2.20 35.16
C ILE A 633 -8.11 3.44 35.60
N LEU A 634 -9.24 3.21 36.29
CA LEU A 634 -10.24 4.24 36.52
C LEU A 634 -9.76 5.46 37.33
N PRO A 635 -8.97 5.30 38.42
CA PRO A 635 -8.43 6.46 39.14
C PRO A 635 -7.53 7.33 38.25
N THR A 636 -6.66 6.71 37.46
CA THR A 636 -5.71 7.42 36.59
C THR A 636 -6.45 8.17 35.48
N ILE A 637 -7.31 7.47 34.73
CA ILE A 637 -8.11 8.11 33.66
C ILE A 637 -9.02 9.20 34.24
N GLY A 638 -9.66 8.95 35.38
CA GLY A 638 -10.49 9.95 36.05
C GLY A 638 -9.72 11.24 36.33
N THR A 639 -8.45 11.15 36.76
CA THR A 639 -7.61 12.34 36.95
C THR A 639 -7.22 13.03 35.64
N ILE A 640 -6.90 12.27 34.59
CA ILE A 640 -6.55 12.79 33.26
C ILE A 640 -7.73 13.59 32.69
N LEU A 641 -8.93 12.99 32.65
CA LEU A 641 -10.13 13.64 32.11
C LEU A 641 -10.57 14.85 32.93
N SER A 642 -10.44 14.80 34.26
CA SER A 642 -10.76 15.96 35.12
C SER A 642 -9.83 17.17 34.90
N LYS A 643 -8.66 16.96 34.29
CA LYS A 643 -7.64 17.98 34.01
C LYS A 643 -7.26 17.97 32.53
N SER A 644 -8.24 17.82 31.64
CA SER A 644 -8.02 17.70 30.18
C SER A 644 -7.10 18.78 29.61
N LYS A 645 -7.31 20.05 29.99
CA LYS A 645 -6.58 21.23 29.45
C LYS A 645 -5.07 21.28 29.74
N ILE A 646 -4.53 20.37 30.56
CA ILE A 646 -3.12 20.37 31.00
C ILE A 646 -2.39 19.10 30.51
N GLN A 647 -3.10 18.16 29.89
CA GLN A 647 -2.51 16.90 29.46
C GLN A 647 -1.69 17.06 28.17
N PRO A 648 -0.73 16.16 27.92
CA PRO A 648 -0.08 16.04 26.62
C PRO A 648 -1.09 15.75 25.50
N ASP A 649 -0.75 16.18 24.29
CA ASP A 649 -1.54 15.92 23.08
C ASP A 649 -1.76 14.40 22.89
N GLY A 650 -2.98 14.02 22.50
CA GLY A 650 -3.37 12.61 22.31
C GLY A 650 -3.75 11.86 23.60
N LEU A 651 -3.27 12.27 24.78
CA LEU A 651 -3.53 11.51 26.02
C LEU A 651 -5.00 11.49 26.45
N VAL A 652 -5.71 12.60 26.27
CA VAL A 652 -7.15 12.68 26.58
C VAL A 652 -7.95 11.82 25.61
N ALA A 653 -7.68 11.94 24.31
CA ALA A 653 -8.33 11.16 23.26
C ALA A 653 -8.11 9.64 23.45
N GLY A 654 -6.86 9.21 23.62
CA GLY A 654 -6.56 7.80 23.88
C GLY A 654 -7.13 7.29 25.22
N SER A 655 -7.22 8.14 26.25
CA SER A 655 -7.89 7.75 27.51
C SER A 655 -9.39 7.51 27.30
N LEU A 656 -10.03 8.27 26.42
CA LEU A 656 -11.43 8.06 26.06
C LEU A 656 -11.61 6.76 25.27
N ASP A 657 -10.67 6.41 24.37
CA ASP A 657 -10.69 5.13 23.65
C ASP A 657 -10.54 3.94 24.59
N LEU A 658 -9.60 4.02 25.55
CA LEU A 658 -9.48 3.01 26.60
C LEU A 658 -10.77 2.84 27.40
N LEU A 659 -11.48 3.93 27.72
CA LEU A 659 -12.79 3.84 28.37
C LEU A 659 -13.84 3.21 27.47
N THR A 660 -13.87 3.59 26.19
CA THR A 660 -14.79 3.00 25.20
C THR A 660 -14.56 1.49 25.09
N MET A 661 -13.30 1.05 24.99
CA MET A 661 -12.91 -0.35 25.01
C MET A 661 -13.39 -1.05 26.29
N ILE A 662 -13.19 -0.46 27.47
CA ILE A 662 -13.68 -1.03 28.73
C ILE A 662 -15.21 -1.15 28.77
N LEU A 663 -15.94 -0.17 28.22
CA LEU A 663 -17.40 -0.11 28.27
C LEU A 663 -18.09 -1.10 27.32
N LYS A 664 -17.49 -1.39 26.15
CA LYS A 664 -18.02 -2.36 25.19
C LYS A 664 -18.21 -3.73 25.87
N ASN A 665 -19.42 -4.29 25.82
CA ASN A 665 -19.79 -5.59 26.42
C ASN A 665 -19.54 -5.74 27.95
N ALA A 666 -19.43 -4.64 28.70
CA ALA A 666 -19.19 -4.70 30.15
C ALA A 666 -20.46 -4.99 30.98
N PRO A 667 -20.33 -5.68 32.15
CA PRO A 667 -21.41 -5.81 33.10
C PRO A 667 -21.86 -4.46 33.69
N ALA A 668 -23.15 -4.34 34.03
CA ALA A 668 -23.72 -3.10 34.56
C ALA A 668 -22.99 -2.54 35.80
N ALA A 669 -22.40 -3.40 36.64
CA ALA A 669 -21.61 -2.98 37.80
C ALA A 669 -20.35 -2.20 37.39
N VAL A 670 -19.67 -2.63 36.32
CA VAL A 670 -18.49 -1.96 35.76
C VAL A 670 -18.90 -0.66 35.10
N VAL A 671 -19.95 -0.68 34.26
CA VAL A 671 -20.48 0.54 33.63
C VAL A 671 -20.84 1.60 34.67
N LYS A 672 -21.47 1.18 35.78
CA LYS A 672 -21.78 2.07 36.91
C LYS A 672 -20.52 2.65 37.57
N ALA A 673 -19.49 1.83 37.81
CA ALA A 673 -18.25 2.31 38.40
C ALA A 673 -17.56 3.37 37.51
N VAL A 674 -17.49 3.09 36.20
CA VAL A 674 -16.95 4.04 35.22
C VAL A 674 -17.80 5.31 35.14
N PHE A 675 -19.14 5.16 35.20
CA PHE A 675 -20.07 6.28 35.23
C PHE A 675 -19.83 7.20 36.43
N ASP A 676 -19.71 6.62 37.63
CA ASP A 676 -19.52 7.37 38.88
C ASP A 676 -18.22 8.20 38.88
N THR A 677 -17.21 7.81 38.08
CA THR A 677 -15.89 8.47 38.06
C THR A 677 -15.66 9.39 36.85
N CYS A 678 -16.05 8.95 35.64
CA CYS A 678 -15.63 9.60 34.40
C CYS A 678 -16.75 10.30 33.62
N PHE A 679 -18.03 9.90 33.81
CA PHE A 679 -19.13 10.35 32.95
C PHE A 679 -19.28 11.88 32.86
N THR A 680 -19.19 12.56 34.01
CA THR A 680 -19.31 14.03 34.06
C THR A 680 -18.18 14.71 33.30
N SER A 681 -16.95 14.20 33.43
CA SER A 681 -15.78 14.72 32.71
C SER A 681 -15.90 14.48 31.20
N THR A 682 -16.39 13.31 30.77
CA THR A 682 -16.64 13.01 29.35
C THR A 682 -17.66 13.98 28.74
N ILE A 683 -18.77 14.26 29.44
CA ILE A 683 -19.74 15.29 29.01
C ILE A 683 -19.08 16.67 28.94
N GLN A 684 -18.26 17.03 29.93
CA GLN A 684 -17.59 18.33 29.95
C GLN A 684 -16.64 18.48 28.76
N ILE A 685 -15.92 17.43 28.37
CA ILE A 685 -15.04 17.42 27.20
C ILE A 685 -15.85 17.69 25.91
N VAL A 686 -16.98 17.02 25.71
CA VAL A 686 -17.86 17.30 24.55
C VAL A 686 -18.38 18.75 24.55
N LEU A 687 -18.62 19.33 25.72
CA LEU A 687 -19.17 20.68 25.82
C LEU A 687 -18.11 21.79 25.71
N GLU A 688 -16.88 21.55 26.16
CA GLU A 688 -15.84 22.58 26.30
C GLU A 688 -14.61 22.40 25.42
N SER A 689 -14.35 21.20 24.87
CA SER A 689 -13.18 20.98 24.04
C SER A 689 -13.36 21.57 22.64
N ASP A 690 -12.22 21.95 22.06
CA ASP A 690 -12.09 22.39 20.67
C ASP A 690 -11.24 21.39 19.85
N ASP A 691 -10.72 20.33 20.48
CA ASP A 691 -9.94 19.28 19.81
C ASP A 691 -10.85 18.24 19.16
N HIS A 692 -10.60 17.94 17.88
CA HIS A 692 -11.45 17.04 17.10
C HIS A 692 -11.40 15.60 17.63
N GLY A 693 -10.22 15.09 17.98
CA GLY A 693 -10.04 13.72 18.46
C GLY A 693 -10.67 13.52 19.83
N GLU A 694 -10.48 14.47 20.75
CA GLU A 694 -11.13 14.43 22.06
C GLU A 694 -12.66 14.39 21.95
N MET A 695 -13.24 15.22 21.08
CA MET A 695 -14.70 15.27 20.91
C MET A 695 -15.25 14.02 20.23
N GLN A 696 -14.56 13.49 19.21
CA GLN A 696 -14.93 12.25 18.53
C GLN A 696 -14.92 11.06 19.50
N ASN A 697 -13.81 10.84 20.19
CA ASN A 697 -13.62 9.72 21.10
C ASN A 697 -14.54 9.86 22.32
N ALA A 698 -14.80 11.08 22.80
CA ALA A 698 -15.79 11.31 23.84
C ALA A 698 -17.21 10.99 23.37
N THR A 699 -17.55 11.26 22.11
CA THR A 699 -18.87 10.95 21.54
C THR A 699 -19.09 9.43 21.47
N GLU A 700 -18.09 8.67 21.03
CA GLU A 700 -18.14 7.21 21.04
C GLU A 700 -18.22 6.63 22.45
N CYS A 701 -17.42 7.18 23.38
CA CYS A 701 -17.46 6.81 24.79
C CYS A 701 -18.85 7.01 25.39
N LEU A 702 -19.52 8.12 25.06
CA LEU A 702 -20.91 8.38 25.47
C LEU A 702 -21.90 7.38 24.84
N ALA A 703 -21.70 6.98 23.58
CA ALA A 703 -22.52 5.96 22.94
C ALA A 703 -22.40 4.62 23.68
N ALA A 704 -21.18 4.23 24.06
CA ALA A 704 -20.91 3.03 24.85
C ALA A 704 -21.54 3.07 26.25
N PHE A 705 -21.49 4.23 26.94
CA PHE A 705 -22.20 4.43 28.22
C PHE A 705 -23.70 4.17 28.10
N ILE A 706 -24.34 4.66 27.04
CA ILE A 706 -25.78 4.51 26.83
C ILE A 706 -26.13 3.05 26.53
N SER A 707 -25.34 2.39 25.68
CA SER A 707 -25.55 0.98 25.33
C SER A 707 -25.43 0.05 26.54
N GLY A 708 -24.39 0.26 27.37
CA GLY A 708 -24.16 -0.53 28.59
C GLY A 708 -25.11 -0.20 29.75
N GLY A 709 -25.37 1.09 30.00
CA GLY A 709 -26.16 1.55 31.16
C GLY A 709 -27.68 1.60 30.92
N ARG A 710 -28.12 1.67 29.67
CA ARG A 710 -29.53 1.70 29.24
C ARG A 710 -30.37 2.67 30.09
N GLN A 711 -31.52 2.23 30.60
CA GLN A 711 -32.39 3.05 31.46
C GLN A 711 -31.82 3.28 32.86
N GLU A 712 -30.93 2.41 33.36
CA GLU A 712 -30.36 2.54 34.71
C GLU A 712 -29.45 3.76 34.85
N LEU A 713 -28.83 4.18 33.74
CA LEU A 713 -27.99 5.39 33.67
C LEU A 713 -28.74 6.65 34.12
N LEU A 714 -30.05 6.73 33.89
CA LEU A 714 -30.90 7.85 34.36
C LEU A 714 -31.14 7.80 35.87
N VAL A 715 -31.07 6.62 36.48
CA VAL A 715 -31.26 6.42 37.93
C VAL A 715 -29.98 6.75 38.69
N TRP A 716 -28.81 6.45 38.11
CA TRP A 716 -27.50 6.66 38.76
C TRP A 716 -27.18 8.14 39.02
N GLY A 717 -27.67 9.06 38.18
CA GLY A 717 -27.45 10.50 38.33
C GLY A 717 -28.15 11.18 39.52
N GLY A 718 -28.90 10.43 40.33
CA GLY A 718 -29.54 10.90 41.56
C GLY A 718 -30.74 11.81 41.34
N GLU A 719 -30.50 13.05 40.88
CA GLU A 719 -31.57 14.01 40.60
C GLU A 719 -32.35 13.60 39.35
N GLN A 720 -33.68 13.44 39.48
CA GLN A 720 -34.54 13.04 38.37
C GLN A 720 -34.40 14.03 37.19
N GLY A 721 -33.73 13.59 36.12
CA GLY A 721 -33.61 14.32 34.85
C GLY A 721 -32.31 15.10 34.64
N SER A 722 -31.37 15.15 35.59
CA SER A 722 -30.08 15.84 35.39
C SER A 722 -29.22 15.14 34.33
N THR A 723 -29.12 13.82 34.38
CA THR A 723 -28.37 13.01 33.40
C THR A 723 -28.94 13.12 31.99
N LEU A 724 -30.27 13.05 31.86
CA LEU A 724 -30.92 13.22 30.57
C LEU A 724 -30.63 14.61 29.98
N LYS A 725 -30.66 15.66 30.81
CA LYS A 725 -30.32 17.01 30.37
C LYS A 725 -28.87 17.12 29.91
N MET A 726 -27.92 16.48 30.58
CA MET A 726 -26.52 16.45 30.16
C MET A 726 -26.34 15.77 28.80
N LEU A 727 -26.95 14.61 28.60
CA LEU A 727 -26.94 13.90 27.32
C LEU A 727 -27.55 14.73 26.19
N LEU A 728 -28.72 15.34 26.42
CA LEU A 728 -29.35 16.22 25.43
C LEU A 728 -28.52 17.49 25.15
N SER A 729 -27.80 18.00 26.14
CA SER A 729 -26.88 19.14 25.94
C SER A 729 -25.68 18.74 25.07
N ALA A 730 -25.14 17.54 25.27
CA ALA A 730 -24.08 16.98 24.43
C ALA A 730 -24.57 16.78 22.98
N ALA A 731 -25.76 16.19 22.80
CA ALA A 731 -26.39 16.06 21.47
C ALA A 731 -26.59 17.43 20.80
N SER A 732 -27.05 18.43 21.55
CA SER A 732 -27.24 19.79 21.04
C SER A 732 -25.92 20.46 20.65
N ARG A 733 -24.83 20.21 21.38
CA ARG A 733 -23.49 20.73 21.03
C ARG A 733 -22.95 20.05 19.79
N LEU A 734 -23.00 18.72 19.71
CA LEU A 734 -22.49 17.95 18.58
C LEU A 734 -23.26 18.20 17.28
N LEU A 735 -24.52 18.65 17.36
CA LEU A 735 -25.34 19.06 16.20
C LEU A 735 -25.31 20.58 15.94
N ASP A 736 -24.47 21.34 16.63
CA ASP A 736 -24.35 22.79 16.43
C ASP A 736 -23.83 23.10 15.01
N PRO A 737 -24.57 23.88 14.20
CA PRO A 737 -24.11 24.26 12.86
C PRO A 737 -22.80 25.06 12.85
N GLU A 738 -22.45 25.75 13.94
CA GLU A 738 -21.22 26.56 14.02
C GLU A 738 -19.95 25.71 14.22
N LEU A 739 -20.09 24.44 14.62
CA LEU A 739 -18.96 23.52 14.75
C LEU A 739 -18.49 23.02 13.38
N GLU A 740 -17.19 22.74 13.26
CA GLU A 740 -16.65 22.06 12.10
C GLU A 740 -17.30 20.68 11.91
N SER A 741 -17.56 20.27 10.66
CA SER A 741 -18.25 19.02 10.33
C SER A 741 -17.53 17.75 10.83
N SER A 742 -16.21 17.77 10.90
CA SER A 742 -15.36 16.66 11.36
C SER A 742 -15.67 16.23 12.80
N VAL A 743 -15.96 17.17 13.70
CA VAL A 743 -16.30 16.92 15.11
C VAL A 743 -17.54 16.03 15.27
N SER A 744 -18.49 16.15 14.35
CA SER A 744 -19.78 15.46 14.45
C SER A 744 -19.77 14.06 13.84
N LEU A 745 -18.64 13.55 13.36
CA LEU A 745 -18.59 12.33 12.52
C LEU A 745 -19.29 11.12 13.18
N PHE A 746 -19.10 10.93 14.49
CA PHE A 746 -19.70 9.83 15.26
C PHE A 746 -21.02 10.18 15.99
N VAL A 747 -21.57 11.38 15.75
CA VAL A 747 -22.81 11.83 16.43
C VAL A 747 -24.00 10.93 16.12
N GLY A 748 -24.03 10.33 14.92
CA GLY A 748 -25.11 9.42 14.54
C GLY A 748 -25.14 8.19 15.45
N SER A 749 -24.00 7.51 15.66
CA SER A 749 -23.92 6.36 16.57
C SER A 749 -24.41 6.72 17.97
N TYR A 750 -23.96 7.86 18.52
CA TYR A 750 -24.41 8.37 19.81
C TYR A 750 -25.93 8.59 19.89
N ILE A 751 -26.52 9.29 18.91
CA ILE A 751 -27.96 9.55 18.89
C ILE A 751 -28.75 8.26 18.68
N LEU A 752 -28.24 7.33 17.87
CA LEU A 752 -28.86 6.03 17.65
C LEU A 752 -28.99 5.28 18.98
N GLN A 753 -27.94 5.26 19.81
CA GLN A 753 -27.98 4.63 21.13
C GLN A 753 -29.00 5.30 22.07
N LEU A 754 -29.14 6.63 22.04
CA LEU A 754 -30.20 7.34 22.79
C LEU A 754 -31.60 6.88 22.37
N ILE A 755 -31.82 6.72 21.06
CA ILE A 755 -33.10 6.30 20.50
C ILE A 755 -33.42 4.85 20.86
N LEU A 756 -32.43 3.95 20.76
CA LEU A 756 -32.59 2.52 21.02
C LEU A 756 -32.89 2.23 22.50
N HIS A 757 -32.18 2.88 23.43
CA HIS A 757 -32.24 2.52 24.84
C HIS A 757 -33.13 3.44 25.70
N LEU A 758 -33.40 4.67 25.26
CA LEU A 758 -34.21 5.66 26.01
C LEU A 758 -35.44 6.21 25.23
N PRO A 759 -36.23 5.38 24.50
CA PRO A 759 -37.25 5.87 23.57
C PRO A 759 -38.39 6.66 24.26
N SER A 760 -38.84 6.23 25.44
CA SER A 760 -39.93 6.89 26.18
C SER A 760 -39.56 8.28 26.69
N HIS A 761 -38.31 8.45 27.09
CA HIS A 761 -37.78 9.73 27.59
C HIS A 761 -37.38 10.68 26.45
N LEU A 762 -37.01 10.14 25.30
CA LEU A 762 -36.66 10.93 24.12
C LEU A 762 -37.89 11.40 23.33
N SER A 763 -39.01 10.67 23.39
CA SER A 763 -40.26 11.00 22.69
C SER A 763 -40.66 12.49 22.70
N PRO A 764 -40.69 13.21 23.85
CA PRO A 764 -41.03 14.64 23.86
C PRO A 764 -40.00 15.55 23.15
N HIS A 765 -38.76 15.11 23.00
CA HIS A 765 -37.66 15.87 22.40
C HIS A 765 -37.38 15.51 20.92
N ILE A 766 -38.06 14.50 20.37
CA ILE A 766 -37.91 14.11 18.95
C ILE A 766 -38.09 15.30 17.99
N PRO A 767 -39.08 16.20 18.14
CA PRO A 767 -39.23 17.35 17.23
C PRO A 767 -38.02 18.30 17.24
N GLU A 768 -37.44 18.54 18.42
CA GLU A 768 -36.26 19.40 18.59
C GLU A 768 -35.01 18.73 18.00
N LEU A 769 -34.87 17.41 18.21
CA LEU A 769 -33.78 16.61 17.65
C LEU A 769 -33.81 16.59 16.12
N ILE A 770 -34.98 16.36 15.50
CA ILE A 770 -35.12 16.42 14.03
C ILE A 770 -34.73 17.80 13.50
N ALA A 771 -35.20 18.88 14.16
CA ALA A 771 -34.84 20.24 13.76
C ALA A 771 -33.33 20.53 13.89
N ALA A 772 -32.64 19.93 14.87
CA ALA A 772 -31.19 20.01 15.00
C ALA A 772 -30.47 19.20 13.89
N ILE A 773 -30.90 17.97 13.63
CA ILE A 773 -30.35 17.10 12.57
C ILE A 773 -30.48 17.79 11.20
N VAL A 774 -31.66 18.31 10.88
CA VAL A 774 -31.90 19.01 9.60
C VAL A 774 -30.98 20.22 9.45
N ARG A 775 -30.85 21.05 10.49
CA ARG A 775 -29.92 22.19 10.45
C ARG A 775 -28.48 21.74 10.24
N ARG A 776 -28.05 20.68 10.91
CA ARG A 776 -26.68 20.16 10.79
C ARG A 776 -26.40 19.56 9.41
N MET A 777 -27.35 18.82 8.85
CA MET A 777 -27.27 18.30 7.48
C MET A 777 -27.16 19.44 6.45
N GLN A 778 -27.87 20.56 6.67
CA GLN A 778 -27.83 21.73 5.78
C GLN A 778 -26.49 22.47 5.79
N THR A 779 -25.75 22.40 6.90
CA THR A 779 -24.44 23.07 7.04
C THR A 779 -23.24 22.17 6.77
N SER A 780 -23.43 20.85 6.70
CA SER A 780 -22.34 19.89 6.48
C SER A 780 -22.13 19.61 4.99
N ASP A 781 -20.87 19.60 4.56
CA ASP A 781 -20.47 19.13 3.22
C ASP A 781 -19.98 17.68 3.23
N ILE A 782 -19.74 17.09 4.41
CA ILE A 782 -19.26 15.71 4.55
C ILE A 782 -20.43 14.74 4.30
N ALA A 783 -20.33 13.93 3.24
CA ALA A 783 -21.34 12.94 2.86
C ALA A 783 -21.53 11.86 3.96
N GLY A 784 -20.44 11.33 4.53
CA GLY A 784 -20.50 10.32 5.59
C GLY A 784 -21.31 10.78 6.82
N LEU A 785 -21.17 12.04 7.25
CA LEU A 785 -21.97 12.61 8.33
C LEU A 785 -23.45 12.67 7.95
N LYS A 786 -23.79 13.11 6.74
CA LYS A 786 -25.18 13.15 6.28
C LYS A 786 -25.78 11.75 6.24
N SER A 787 -25.04 10.76 5.74
CA SER A 787 -25.45 9.34 5.71
C SER A 787 -25.73 8.81 7.13
N SER A 788 -24.82 9.08 8.08
CA SER A 788 -24.99 8.70 9.48
C SER A 788 -26.26 9.34 10.10
N LEU A 789 -26.53 10.61 9.80
CA LEU A 789 -27.74 11.32 10.26
C LEU A 789 -29.03 10.80 9.58
N VAL A 790 -28.95 10.35 8.32
CA VAL A 790 -30.06 9.72 7.61
C VAL A 790 -30.46 8.40 8.29
N VAL A 791 -29.49 7.60 8.77
CA VAL A 791 -29.78 6.37 9.54
C VAL A 791 -30.63 6.68 10.77
N ILE A 792 -30.40 7.81 11.44
CA ILE A 792 -31.21 8.26 12.59
C ILE A 792 -32.65 8.52 12.18
N ILE A 793 -32.86 9.23 11.07
CA ILE A 793 -34.20 9.48 10.54
C ILE A 793 -34.88 8.16 10.14
N ALA A 794 -34.16 7.25 9.48
CA ALA A 794 -34.64 5.92 9.13
C ALA A 794 -35.07 5.12 10.37
N ARG A 795 -34.32 5.20 11.48
CA ARG A 795 -34.70 4.54 12.73
C ARG A 795 -35.95 5.16 13.38
N LEU A 796 -36.13 6.48 13.30
CA LEU A 796 -37.34 7.16 13.78
C LEU A 796 -38.59 6.76 12.97
N VAL A 797 -38.45 6.46 11.67
CA VAL A 797 -39.54 5.88 10.85
C VAL A 797 -39.99 4.53 11.44
N HIS A 798 -39.04 3.66 11.79
CA HIS A 798 -39.34 2.36 12.40
C HIS A 798 -40.05 2.49 13.75
N LEU A 799 -39.58 3.38 14.62
CA LEU A 799 -40.25 3.63 15.91
C LEU A 799 -41.66 4.19 15.77
N SER A 800 -41.96 4.82 14.63
CA SER A 800 -43.28 5.36 14.34
C SER A 800 -44.22 4.32 13.73
N ALA A 801 -43.74 3.14 13.32
CA ALA A 801 -44.58 2.09 12.74
C ALA A 801 -45.55 1.51 13.80
N PRO A 802 -46.85 1.30 13.47
CA PRO A 802 -47.48 1.42 12.15
C PRO A 802 -47.98 2.85 11.80
N ASN A 803 -47.87 3.83 12.69
CA ASN A 803 -48.35 5.21 12.51
C ASN A 803 -47.36 6.12 11.77
N VAL A 804 -46.71 5.62 10.72
CA VAL A 804 -45.68 6.38 9.97
C VAL A 804 -46.25 7.68 9.36
N ASP A 805 -47.54 7.73 9.04
CA ASP A 805 -48.22 8.96 8.60
C ASP A 805 -48.12 10.11 9.61
N GLN A 806 -48.15 9.83 10.92
CA GLN A 806 -48.01 10.87 11.95
C GLN A 806 -46.59 11.44 11.96
N PHE A 807 -45.59 10.59 11.70
CA PHE A 807 -44.19 11.02 11.56
C PHE A 807 -43.98 11.87 10.31
N ILE A 808 -44.60 11.51 9.18
CA ILE A 808 -44.59 12.35 7.97
C ILE A 808 -45.19 13.73 8.27
N ASN A 809 -46.32 13.79 8.98
CA ASN A 809 -46.93 15.06 9.38
C ASN A 809 -46.05 15.88 10.32
N LEU A 810 -45.28 15.26 11.20
CA LEU A 810 -44.28 15.93 12.03
C LEU A 810 -43.17 16.56 11.16
N LEU A 811 -42.63 15.82 10.19
CA LEU A 811 -41.61 16.34 9.26
C LEU A 811 -42.11 17.48 8.39
N LEU A 812 -43.41 17.55 8.11
CA LEU A 812 -44.03 18.66 7.41
C LEU A 812 -44.15 19.92 8.27
N ALA A 813 -44.26 19.78 9.59
CA ALA A 813 -44.38 20.91 10.52
C ALA A 813 -43.03 21.61 10.81
N ILE A 814 -41.91 20.91 10.60
CA ILE A 814 -40.56 21.44 10.87
C ILE A 814 -40.02 22.14 9.61
N PRO A 815 -39.57 23.41 9.69
CA PRO A 815 -39.05 24.14 8.54
C PRO A 815 -37.61 23.72 8.18
N ALA A 816 -37.27 23.72 6.89
CA ALA A 816 -35.92 23.53 6.36
C ALA A 816 -35.57 24.68 5.40
N GLN A 817 -34.37 25.25 5.51
CA GLN A 817 -33.98 26.39 4.66
C GLN A 817 -33.94 26.00 3.18
N GLY A 818 -34.55 26.78 2.30
CA GLY A 818 -34.56 26.53 0.85
C GLY A 818 -35.52 25.44 0.36
N TYR A 819 -36.24 24.75 1.25
CA TYR A 819 -37.20 23.69 0.92
C TYR A 819 -38.60 24.00 1.47
N GLY A 820 -39.63 23.40 0.88
CA GLY A 820 -41.02 23.58 1.34
C GLY A 820 -41.31 22.96 2.71
N SER A 821 -40.54 21.95 3.12
CA SER A 821 -40.63 21.25 4.40
C SER A 821 -39.34 20.47 4.70
N SER A 822 -39.15 20.05 5.96
CA SER A 822 -38.03 19.16 6.31
C SER A 822 -38.13 17.81 5.61
N LEU A 823 -39.35 17.30 5.37
CA LEU A 823 -39.58 16.10 4.58
C LEU A 823 -38.98 16.23 3.17
N ALA A 824 -39.23 17.35 2.48
CA ALA A 824 -38.71 17.55 1.12
C ALA A 824 -37.18 17.61 1.09
N TYR A 825 -36.55 18.23 2.08
CA TYR A 825 -35.09 18.30 2.20
C TYR A 825 -34.48 16.92 2.49
N ILE A 826 -34.94 16.25 3.56
CA ILE A 826 -34.42 14.94 3.98
C ILE A 826 -34.54 13.94 2.84
N MET A 827 -35.69 13.87 2.16
CA MET A 827 -35.88 12.91 1.08
C MET A 827 -35.05 13.24 -0.17
N SER A 828 -34.77 14.53 -0.43
CA SER A 828 -33.87 14.96 -1.51
C SER A 828 -32.44 14.48 -1.25
N GLU A 829 -31.92 14.69 -0.05
CA GLU A 829 -30.57 14.25 0.33
C GLU A 829 -30.48 12.72 0.44
N TRP A 830 -31.41 12.10 1.16
CA TRP A 830 -31.44 10.64 1.37
C TRP A 830 -31.49 9.90 0.02
N SER A 831 -32.31 10.33 -0.93
CA SER A 831 -32.40 9.68 -2.24
C SER A 831 -31.11 9.73 -3.08
N GLN A 832 -30.22 10.68 -2.80
CA GLN A 832 -28.91 10.79 -3.44
C GLN A 832 -27.87 9.96 -2.69
N LEU A 833 -27.91 10.02 -1.36
CA LEU A 833 -26.95 9.33 -0.49
C LEU A 833 -27.20 7.83 -0.36
N GLN A 834 -28.40 7.31 -0.67
CA GLN A 834 -28.75 5.90 -0.42
C GLN A 834 -27.74 4.90 -1.04
N GLY A 835 -27.21 5.19 -2.24
CA GLY A 835 -26.19 4.34 -2.88
C GLY A 835 -24.78 4.51 -2.32
N GLU A 836 -24.55 5.52 -1.47
CA GLU A 836 -23.27 5.79 -0.80
C GLU A 836 -23.26 5.27 0.66
N ILE A 837 -24.38 4.74 1.17
CA ILE A 837 -24.46 4.23 2.55
C ILE A 837 -23.76 2.88 2.63
N GLN A 838 -22.77 2.79 3.52
CA GLN A 838 -21.99 1.59 3.79
C GLN A 838 -22.38 0.99 5.15
N GLY A 839 -22.20 -0.34 5.28
CA GLY A 839 -22.48 -1.11 6.49
C GLY A 839 -23.79 -1.89 6.44
N ALA A 840 -23.73 -3.18 6.81
CA ALA A 840 -24.85 -4.13 6.74
C ALA A 840 -26.10 -3.60 7.46
N TYR A 841 -25.92 -3.22 8.73
CA TYR A 841 -26.98 -2.70 9.57
C TYR A 841 -27.57 -1.40 9.01
N GLN A 842 -26.73 -0.45 8.61
CA GLN A 842 -27.15 0.85 8.07
C GLN A 842 -27.95 0.68 6.76
N ILE A 843 -27.52 -0.22 5.88
CA ILE A 843 -28.24 -0.56 4.64
C ILE A 843 -29.59 -1.22 4.97
N LYS A 844 -29.63 -2.20 5.89
CA LYS A 844 -30.89 -2.84 6.34
C LYS A 844 -31.86 -1.79 6.88
N VAL A 845 -31.43 -0.94 7.81
CA VAL A 845 -32.26 0.10 8.43
C VAL A 845 -32.75 1.13 7.42
N THR A 846 -31.90 1.63 6.53
CA THR A 846 -32.32 2.67 5.58
C THR A 846 -33.25 2.12 4.51
N THR A 847 -32.95 0.93 3.98
CA THR A 847 -33.74 0.27 2.93
C THR A 847 -35.14 -0.12 3.45
N THR A 848 -35.22 -0.73 4.63
CA THR A 848 -36.50 -1.10 5.25
C THR A 848 -37.34 0.14 5.61
N ALA A 849 -36.72 1.24 6.04
CA ALA A 849 -37.43 2.49 6.28
C ALA A 849 -38.02 3.09 5.00
N LEU A 850 -37.27 3.06 3.88
CA LEU A 850 -37.77 3.50 2.57
C LEU A 850 -38.98 2.66 2.11
N ALA A 851 -38.93 1.35 2.32
CA ALA A 851 -40.04 0.43 2.08
C ALA A 851 -41.27 0.72 2.96
N LEU A 852 -41.08 1.07 4.23
CA LEU A 852 -42.17 1.52 5.11
C LEU A 852 -42.77 2.85 4.64
N LEU A 853 -41.95 3.82 4.24
CA LEU A 853 -42.39 5.12 3.75
C LEU A 853 -43.25 5.00 2.49
N ILE A 854 -42.82 4.24 1.48
CA ILE A 854 -43.60 4.06 0.25
C ILE A 854 -44.92 3.31 0.51
N SER A 855 -44.95 2.43 1.52
CA SER A 855 -46.15 1.68 1.91
C SER A 855 -47.25 2.54 2.53
N THR A 856 -46.93 3.71 3.12
CA THR A 856 -47.92 4.65 3.69
C THR A 856 -48.85 5.27 2.65
N ARG A 857 -48.38 5.43 1.40
CA ARG A 857 -49.09 6.12 0.31
C ARG A 857 -49.50 7.55 0.66
N HIS A 858 -48.75 8.21 1.53
CA HIS A 858 -49.04 9.57 1.94
C HIS A 858 -48.98 10.54 0.75
N PRO A 859 -50.00 11.39 0.51
CA PRO A 859 -50.12 12.20 -0.71
C PRO A 859 -49.01 13.24 -0.90
N GLU A 860 -48.37 13.66 0.19
CA GLU A 860 -47.24 14.61 0.14
C GLU A 860 -45.96 13.98 -0.44
N LEU A 861 -45.79 12.66 -0.39
CA LEU A 861 -44.63 11.99 -0.99
C LEU A 861 -44.62 12.20 -2.51
N SER A 862 -45.78 12.09 -3.16
CA SER A 862 -45.92 12.29 -4.61
C SER A 862 -45.74 13.74 -5.07
N ARG A 863 -45.72 14.71 -4.15
CA ARG A 863 -45.50 16.13 -4.47
C ARG A 863 -44.02 16.53 -4.46
N ILE A 864 -43.15 15.67 -3.94
CA ILE A 864 -41.72 15.92 -3.86
C ILE A 864 -41.05 15.41 -5.15
N GLU A 865 -40.26 16.27 -5.79
CA GLU A 865 -39.42 15.91 -6.94
C GLU A 865 -37.95 15.83 -6.51
N VAL A 866 -37.27 14.76 -6.90
CA VAL A 866 -35.86 14.50 -6.56
C VAL A 866 -35.02 14.24 -7.82
N ASN A 867 -33.70 14.26 -7.67
CA ASN A 867 -32.77 13.95 -8.77
C ASN A 867 -32.86 12.45 -9.13
N GLY A 868 -33.09 12.17 -10.41
CA GLY A 868 -33.20 10.84 -10.99
C GLY A 868 -31.87 10.38 -11.61
N HIS A 869 -31.81 10.36 -12.94
CA HIS A 869 -30.63 9.89 -13.68
C HIS A 869 -29.83 11.05 -14.26
N LEU A 870 -28.51 10.85 -14.35
CA LEU A 870 -27.61 11.78 -15.01
C LEU A 870 -27.78 11.73 -16.53
N VAL A 871 -28.03 12.88 -17.15
CA VAL A 871 -28.12 13.03 -18.61
C VAL A 871 -26.71 13.23 -19.18
N LYS A 872 -26.04 12.14 -19.54
CA LYS A 872 -24.72 12.19 -20.18
C LYS A 872 -24.83 12.83 -21.58
N THR A 873 -24.22 14.00 -21.77
CA THR A 873 -24.27 14.78 -23.03
C THR A 873 -23.06 14.56 -23.94
N SER A 874 -21.96 13.96 -23.45
CA SER A 874 -20.74 13.69 -24.21
C SER A 874 -20.24 12.27 -24.01
N ALA A 875 -19.67 11.67 -25.08
CA ALA A 875 -18.95 10.40 -25.02
C ALA A 875 -17.52 10.59 -24.49
N GLY A 876 -17.01 9.60 -23.75
CA GLY A 876 -15.66 9.60 -23.16
C GLY A 876 -15.59 10.17 -21.74
N ILE A 877 -14.37 10.24 -21.19
CA ILE A 877 -14.13 10.72 -19.81
C ILE A 877 -14.52 12.20 -19.69
N THR A 878 -15.43 12.49 -18.77
CA THR A 878 -15.83 13.84 -18.38
C THR A 878 -14.89 14.35 -17.30
N THR A 879 -13.94 15.19 -17.67
CA THR A 879 -13.02 15.85 -16.72
C THR A 879 -13.72 17.02 -16.01
N ARG A 880 -13.19 17.48 -14.87
CA ARG A 880 -13.71 18.67 -14.15
C ARG A 880 -13.81 19.92 -15.06
N SER A 881 -12.89 20.09 -16.01
CA SER A 881 -12.92 21.18 -16.99
C SER A 881 -14.07 21.03 -17.99
N LYS A 882 -14.37 19.82 -18.45
CA LYS A 882 -15.54 19.53 -19.30
C LYS A 882 -16.85 19.69 -18.53
N ALA A 883 -16.94 19.15 -17.31
CA ALA A 883 -18.10 19.31 -16.43
C ALA A 883 -18.39 20.78 -16.10
N ARG A 884 -17.36 21.65 -16.00
CA ARG A 884 -17.58 23.09 -15.82
C ARG A 884 -18.20 23.77 -17.04
N VAL A 885 -17.91 23.28 -18.25
CA VAL A 885 -18.44 23.84 -19.52
C VAL A 885 -19.81 23.27 -19.86
N THR A 886 -20.02 21.99 -19.59
CA THR A 886 -21.31 21.29 -19.70
C THR A 886 -21.65 20.66 -18.35
N PRO A 887 -22.33 21.38 -17.45
CA PRO A 887 -22.68 20.87 -16.13
C PRO A 887 -23.62 19.67 -16.22
N ASP A 888 -23.45 18.76 -15.28
CA ASP A 888 -24.25 17.56 -15.14
C ASP A 888 -25.72 17.90 -14.93
N ASN A 889 -26.54 17.55 -15.91
CA ASN A 889 -27.99 17.71 -15.84
C ASN A 889 -28.63 16.43 -15.35
N TRP A 890 -29.40 16.52 -14.27
CA TRP A 890 -30.14 15.41 -13.69
C TRP A 890 -31.61 15.48 -14.11
N THR A 891 -32.22 14.34 -14.41
CA THR A 891 -33.68 14.28 -14.58
C THR A 891 -34.36 14.54 -13.24
N LYS A 892 -35.52 15.22 -13.23
CA LYS A 892 -36.36 15.36 -12.05
C LYS A 892 -37.44 14.28 -12.10
N ILE A 893 -37.54 13.45 -11.06
CA ILE A 893 -38.53 12.37 -10.98
C ILE A 893 -39.31 12.46 -9.65
N PRO A 894 -40.56 11.99 -9.61
CA PRO A 894 -41.32 11.91 -8.37
C PRO A 894 -40.62 11.02 -7.34
N LEU A 895 -40.67 11.44 -6.07
CA LEU A 895 -40.03 10.71 -4.97
C LEU A 895 -40.45 9.23 -4.87
N PRO A 896 -41.73 8.84 -5.00
CA PRO A 896 -42.11 7.42 -4.97
C PRO A 896 -41.43 6.59 -6.06
N SER A 897 -41.23 7.17 -7.25
CA SER A 897 -40.51 6.52 -8.35
C SER A 897 -39.03 6.33 -8.05
N LYS A 898 -38.38 7.33 -7.42
CA LYS A 898 -36.98 7.20 -7.00
C LYS A 898 -36.81 6.18 -5.87
N ILE A 899 -37.69 6.19 -4.86
CA ILE A 899 -37.67 5.19 -3.77
C ILE A 899 -37.83 3.79 -4.36
N PHE A 900 -38.80 3.59 -5.25
CA PHE A 900 -39.03 2.30 -5.89
C PHE A 900 -37.82 1.84 -6.72
N ALA A 901 -37.15 2.75 -7.42
CA ALA A 901 -35.92 2.45 -8.14
C ALA A 901 -34.78 2.05 -7.19
N LEU A 902 -34.57 2.77 -6.08
CA LEU A 902 -33.56 2.43 -5.08
C LEU A 902 -33.80 1.05 -4.45
N LEU A 903 -35.05 0.72 -4.10
CA LEU A 903 -35.40 -0.61 -3.58
C LEU A 903 -35.16 -1.72 -4.63
N ALA A 904 -35.39 -1.41 -5.91
CA ALA A 904 -35.14 -2.34 -7.01
C ALA A 904 -33.64 -2.49 -7.32
N ASP A 905 -32.84 -1.44 -7.14
CA ASP A 905 -31.37 -1.48 -7.23
C ASP A 905 -30.79 -2.38 -6.16
N THR A 906 -31.15 -2.17 -4.88
CA THR A 906 -30.70 -3.04 -3.79
C THR A 906 -31.13 -4.50 -4.00
N LEU A 907 -32.33 -4.73 -4.54
CA LEU A 907 -32.78 -6.07 -4.89
C LEU A 907 -31.96 -6.69 -6.03
N ALA A 908 -31.57 -5.89 -7.04
CA ALA A 908 -30.74 -6.34 -8.15
C ALA A 908 -29.34 -6.71 -7.66
N GLU A 909 -28.73 -5.86 -6.82
CA GLU A 909 -27.42 -6.11 -6.20
C GLU A 909 -27.41 -7.41 -5.40
N ILE A 910 -28.40 -7.64 -4.53
CA ILE A 910 -28.53 -8.89 -3.77
C ILE A 910 -28.69 -10.11 -4.71
N GLN A 911 -29.43 -9.96 -5.81
CA GLN A 911 -29.66 -11.07 -6.75
C GLN A 911 -28.47 -11.37 -7.66
N GLU A 912 -27.66 -10.37 -8.01
CA GLU A 912 -26.41 -10.56 -8.75
C GLU A 912 -25.42 -11.34 -7.89
N GLN A 913 -25.31 -11.00 -6.60
CA GLN A 913 -24.42 -11.68 -5.64
C GLN A 913 -24.79 -13.16 -5.40
N VAL A 914 -26.08 -13.49 -5.28
CA VAL A 914 -26.54 -14.89 -5.08
C VAL A 914 -26.51 -15.71 -6.38
N GLY A 915 -26.40 -15.07 -7.54
CA GLY A 915 -26.43 -15.71 -8.86
C GLY A 915 -25.13 -16.37 -9.29
N ASP A 916 -23.98 -15.88 -8.81
CA ASP A 916 -22.65 -16.36 -9.24
C ASP A 916 -22.27 -17.73 -8.64
N ASP A 917 -22.86 -18.14 -7.51
CA ASP A 917 -22.53 -19.42 -6.87
C ASP A 917 -23.12 -20.67 -7.55
N ALA A 918 -24.11 -20.52 -8.44
CA ALA A 918 -24.86 -21.67 -8.97
C ALA A 918 -24.62 -21.98 -10.46
N ASP A 919 -24.21 -21.02 -11.28
CA ASP A 919 -24.21 -21.17 -12.75
C ASP A 919 -22.84 -20.93 -13.43
N ASN A 920 -21.77 -20.54 -12.71
CA ASN A 920 -20.44 -20.26 -13.28
C ASN A 920 -19.36 -21.29 -12.91
N ILE A 921 -19.56 -22.57 -13.25
CA ILE A 921 -18.48 -23.59 -13.21
C ILE A 921 -17.86 -23.83 -14.62
N ASP A 922 -18.40 -23.26 -15.70
CA ASP A 922 -17.95 -23.57 -17.07
C ASP A 922 -17.76 -22.33 -17.98
N GLU A 923 -17.16 -21.24 -17.50
CA GLU A 923 -16.55 -20.24 -18.40
C GLU A 923 -15.07 -20.06 -18.06
N GLU A 924 -14.24 -20.86 -18.73
CA GLU A 924 -12.80 -20.65 -18.85
C GLU A 924 -12.51 -19.21 -19.27
N ASP A 925 -11.59 -18.56 -18.55
CA ASP A 925 -10.93 -17.30 -18.88
C ASP A 925 -10.68 -17.16 -20.39
N SER A 926 -11.54 -16.39 -21.04
CA SER A 926 -11.38 -15.97 -22.44
C SER A 926 -11.45 -14.46 -22.54
N ASP A 927 -10.63 -13.79 -21.72
CA ASP A 927 -10.14 -12.47 -22.11
C ASP A 927 -9.03 -12.69 -23.15
N TRP A 928 -9.21 -12.09 -24.34
CA TRP A 928 -8.24 -11.93 -25.46
C TRP A 928 -8.51 -12.62 -26.82
N GLU A 929 -9.74 -12.99 -27.17
CA GLU A 929 -10.09 -13.13 -28.60
C GLU A 929 -10.50 -11.77 -29.22
N GLU A 930 -9.51 -10.89 -29.48
CA GLU A 930 -9.68 -9.88 -30.53
C GLU A 930 -9.73 -10.59 -31.90
N VAL A 931 -10.96 -10.82 -32.33
CA VAL A 931 -11.40 -11.37 -33.61
C VAL A 931 -10.56 -10.84 -34.78
N GLN A 932 -9.76 -11.72 -35.37
CA GLN A 932 -9.40 -11.62 -36.79
C GLN A 932 -10.66 -11.89 -37.61
N ASN A 933 -11.40 -10.84 -37.99
CA ASN A 933 -12.19 -10.82 -39.21
C ASN A 933 -12.42 -9.37 -39.64
N GLY A 934 -11.97 -9.07 -40.86
CA GLY A 934 -12.05 -7.75 -41.45
C GLY A 934 -13.50 -7.31 -41.70
N ASP A 935 -13.85 -6.18 -41.08
CA ASP A 935 -14.77 -5.12 -41.50
C ASP A 935 -15.43 -4.51 -40.25
N ALA A 936 -14.72 -3.60 -39.58
CA ALA A 936 -15.30 -2.75 -38.54
C ALA A 936 -14.96 -1.28 -38.82
N THR A 937 -15.99 -0.44 -38.73
CA THR A 937 -15.95 1.01 -38.97
C THR A 937 -15.14 1.77 -37.90
N PRO A 938 -14.67 3.01 -38.17
CA PRO A 938 -13.71 3.73 -37.31
C PRO A 938 -14.22 4.17 -35.92
N GLN A 939 -15.35 3.67 -35.44
CA GLN A 939 -15.99 4.12 -34.20
C GLN A 939 -15.59 3.29 -32.96
N ASP A 940 -14.95 2.12 -33.14
CA ASP A 940 -14.70 1.15 -32.06
C ASP A 940 -13.24 1.12 -31.53
N ILE A 941 -12.39 2.10 -31.88
CA ILE A 941 -10.94 2.11 -31.56
C ILE A 941 -10.58 3.07 -30.40
N MET A 942 -11.55 3.56 -29.62
CA MET A 942 -11.30 4.59 -28.58
C MET A 942 -11.54 4.14 -27.12
N TYR A 943 -11.56 2.83 -26.85
CA TYR A 943 -11.65 2.29 -25.49
C TYR A 943 -10.58 1.23 -25.23
N SER A 944 -9.31 1.61 -25.23
CA SER A 944 -8.24 0.80 -24.64
C SER A 944 -7.01 1.66 -24.35
N ALA A 945 -7.13 2.53 -23.35
CA ALA A 945 -6.00 3.22 -22.75
C ALA A 945 -6.31 3.51 -21.28
N SER A 946 -6.26 2.46 -20.46
CA SER A 946 -6.00 2.57 -19.03
C SER A 946 -5.14 1.37 -18.65
N VAL A 947 -3.99 1.68 -18.08
CA VAL A 947 -3.11 0.77 -17.33
C VAL A 947 -3.96 -0.19 -16.49
N PRO A 948 -3.69 -1.52 -16.50
CA PRO A 948 -4.23 -2.36 -15.46
C PRO A 948 -3.50 -1.97 -14.18
N SER A 949 -4.17 -1.28 -13.27
CA SER A 949 -3.79 -1.42 -11.87
C SER A 949 -4.06 -2.88 -11.53
N ASN A 950 -3.00 -3.65 -11.28
CA ASN A 950 -3.10 -4.88 -10.50
C ASN A 950 -3.53 -4.47 -9.08
N ALA A 951 -4.83 -4.28 -8.96
CA ALA A 951 -5.63 -4.26 -7.78
C ALA A 951 -7.02 -4.56 -8.32
N ASN A 952 -7.24 -5.82 -8.70
CA ASN A 952 -8.57 -6.38 -8.53
C ASN A 952 -8.96 -6.00 -7.10
N PRO A 953 -10.11 -5.36 -6.84
CA PRO A 953 -10.66 -5.43 -5.49
C PRO A 953 -10.71 -6.93 -5.20
N SER A 954 -9.92 -7.37 -4.22
CA SER A 954 -9.70 -8.78 -3.97
C SER A 954 -11.05 -9.48 -3.89
N VAL A 955 -11.08 -10.75 -4.24
CA VAL A 955 -12.24 -11.63 -4.02
C VAL A 955 -12.73 -11.50 -2.57
N GLU A 956 -11.89 -11.07 -1.62
CA GLU A 956 -12.25 -10.68 -0.25
C GLU A 956 -13.13 -9.42 -0.14
N HIS A 957 -12.98 -8.40 -0.99
CA HIS A 957 -13.87 -7.22 -0.95
C HIS A 957 -15.27 -7.56 -1.47
N LEU A 958 -15.35 -8.48 -2.45
CA LEU A 958 -16.60 -9.04 -2.96
C LEU A 958 -17.20 -10.07 -1.99
N ASN A 959 -16.38 -10.91 -1.34
CA ASN A 959 -16.80 -11.82 -0.27
C ASN A 959 -17.20 -11.09 1.03
N ALA A 960 -16.56 -9.98 1.36
CA ALA A 960 -16.94 -9.13 2.49
C ALA A 960 -18.31 -8.48 2.23
N MET A 961 -18.62 -8.10 0.98
CA MET A 961 -19.97 -7.64 0.61
C MET A 961 -20.98 -8.80 0.54
N ALA A 962 -20.58 -10.02 0.19
CA ALA A 962 -21.43 -11.22 0.22
C ALA A 962 -21.78 -11.64 1.67
N LYS A 963 -20.82 -11.58 2.61
CA LYS A 963 -21.03 -11.80 4.05
C LYS A 963 -21.95 -10.76 4.69
N VAL A 964 -21.93 -9.52 4.20
CA VAL A 964 -22.72 -8.38 4.72
C VAL A 964 -24.25 -8.57 4.64
N PHE A 965 -24.77 -9.41 3.74
CA PHE A 965 -26.22 -9.52 3.53
C PHE A 965 -26.87 -10.78 4.12
N ASP A 966 -26.15 -11.89 4.33
CA ASP A 966 -26.76 -13.17 4.74
C ASP A 966 -25.98 -14.04 5.78
N GLU A 967 -24.80 -13.64 6.29
CA GLU A 967 -24.08 -14.39 7.35
C GLU A 967 -23.81 -13.58 8.64
N ASP A 968 -23.97 -14.24 9.80
CA ASP A 968 -23.89 -13.70 11.17
C ASP A 968 -22.44 -13.47 11.70
N GLU A 969 -21.46 -13.13 10.86
CA GLU A 969 -20.04 -13.01 11.29
C GLU A 969 -19.46 -11.57 11.33
N ASP A 970 -19.42 -11.07 12.57
CA ASP A 970 -18.45 -10.29 13.36
C ASP A 970 -17.28 -9.42 12.79
N ASP A 971 -17.13 -9.17 11.49
CA ASP A 971 -15.90 -8.48 11.00
C ASP A 971 -16.02 -6.95 10.77
N SER A 972 -17.08 -6.30 11.25
CA SER A 972 -17.12 -4.82 11.30
C SER A 972 -17.07 -4.32 12.74
N TYR A 973 -16.05 -3.53 13.07
CA TYR A 973 -15.84 -2.82 14.34
C TYR A 973 -17.07 -2.02 14.85
N ASP A 974 -18.09 -1.84 13.99
CA ASP A 974 -19.30 -1.05 14.23
C ASP A 974 -20.50 -1.87 14.76
N ASP A 975 -20.47 -3.21 14.75
CA ASP A 975 -21.70 -4.01 14.97
C ASP A 975 -22.05 -4.25 16.45
N ASP A 976 -21.10 -4.14 17.38
CA ASP A 976 -21.32 -4.45 18.81
C ASP A 976 -22.41 -3.59 19.47
N LEU A 977 -22.55 -2.34 19.05
CA LEU A 977 -23.53 -1.39 19.60
C LEU A 977 -24.95 -1.63 19.08
N THR A 978 -25.11 -2.40 17.99
CA THR A 978 -26.38 -2.61 17.27
C THR A 978 -26.82 -4.08 17.20
N LYS A 979 -25.97 -5.02 17.62
CA LYS A 979 -26.27 -6.47 17.70
C LYS A 979 -27.63 -6.83 18.32
N ASN A 980 -28.10 -6.06 19.31
CA ASN A 980 -29.35 -6.36 20.02
C ASN A 980 -30.62 -5.80 19.33
N ASP A 981 -30.50 -5.11 18.20
CA ASP A 981 -31.64 -4.57 17.47
C ASP A 981 -32.25 -5.60 16.53
N SER A 982 -33.57 -5.80 16.61
CA SER A 982 -34.30 -6.76 15.78
C SER A 982 -34.20 -6.48 14.27
N LEU A 983 -33.81 -5.27 13.87
CA LEU A 983 -33.56 -4.95 12.46
C LEU A 983 -32.28 -5.58 11.92
N ASN A 984 -31.32 -5.96 12.78
CA ASN A 984 -30.10 -6.63 12.33
C ASN A 984 -30.40 -8.05 11.83
N GLU A 985 -31.36 -8.73 12.46
CA GLU A 985 -31.82 -10.08 12.12
C GLU A 985 -32.73 -10.13 10.86
N VAL A 986 -33.08 -8.98 10.27
CA VAL A 986 -33.99 -8.93 9.12
C VAL A 986 -33.26 -9.41 7.85
N LYS A 987 -33.76 -10.50 7.27
CA LYS A 987 -33.41 -10.93 5.91
C LYS A 987 -33.94 -9.93 4.89
N LEU A 988 -33.04 -9.14 4.32
CA LEU A 988 -33.39 -8.01 3.48
C LEU A 988 -34.13 -8.45 2.21
N LEU A 989 -33.70 -9.56 1.60
CA LEU A 989 -34.34 -10.15 0.42
C LEU A 989 -35.82 -10.52 0.67
N ASP A 990 -36.10 -11.19 1.79
CA ASP A 990 -37.45 -11.60 2.17
C ASP A 990 -38.34 -10.38 2.46
N PHE A 991 -37.79 -9.37 3.14
CA PHE A 991 -38.50 -8.14 3.45
C PHE A 991 -38.87 -7.34 2.20
N LEU A 992 -37.90 -7.17 1.28
CA LEU A 992 -38.13 -6.49 0.00
C LEU A 992 -39.14 -7.26 -0.85
N THR A 993 -39.01 -8.58 -0.91
CA THR A 993 -39.96 -9.46 -1.62
C THR A 993 -41.39 -9.25 -1.13
N ASN A 994 -41.59 -9.34 0.19
CA ASN A 994 -42.90 -9.10 0.79
C ASN A 994 -43.42 -7.69 0.51
N THR A 995 -42.54 -6.69 0.51
CA THR A 995 -42.91 -5.30 0.20
C THR A 995 -43.41 -5.16 -1.24
N PHE A 996 -42.69 -5.70 -2.22
CA PHE A 996 -43.09 -5.64 -3.63
C PHE A 996 -44.39 -6.41 -3.90
N VAL A 997 -44.56 -7.60 -3.30
CA VAL A 997 -45.79 -8.40 -3.41
C VAL A 997 -46.98 -7.67 -2.78
N ASN A 998 -46.81 -7.11 -1.57
CA ASN A 998 -47.88 -6.36 -0.89
C ASN A 998 -48.29 -5.11 -1.69
N LEU A 999 -47.34 -4.40 -2.32
CA LEU A 999 -47.63 -3.27 -3.20
C LEU A 999 -48.39 -3.71 -4.45
N TRP A 1000 -47.99 -4.83 -5.07
CA TRP A 1000 -48.67 -5.42 -6.22
C TRP A 1000 -50.12 -5.81 -5.92
N ASP A 1001 -50.35 -6.51 -4.81
CA ASP A 1001 -51.67 -7.01 -4.41
C ASP A 1001 -52.61 -5.88 -3.97
N SER A 1002 -52.06 -4.84 -3.36
CA SER A 1002 -52.86 -3.74 -2.81
C SER A 1002 -53.26 -2.66 -3.83
N ASP A 1003 -52.36 -2.31 -4.77
CA ASP A 1003 -52.59 -1.24 -5.75
C ASP A 1003 -51.77 -1.47 -7.04
N ARG A 1004 -52.27 -2.41 -7.83
CA ARG A 1004 -51.65 -2.80 -9.11
C ARG A 1004 -51.45 -1.64 -10.10
N PRO A 1005 -52.38 -0.69 -10.29
CA PRO A 1005 -52.15 0.47 -11.15
C PRO A 1005 -50.97 1.35 -10.72
N LEU A 1006 -50.80 1.61 -9.41
CA LEU A 1006 -49.66 2.37 -8.91
C LEU A 1006 -48.35 1.60 -9.13
N PHE A 1007 -48.34 0.30 -8.86
CA PHE A 1007 -47.17 -0.55 -9.09
C PHE A 1007 -46.74 -0.57 -10.56
N GLU A 1008 -47.68 -0.75 -11.49
CA GLU A 1008 -47.41 -0.75 -12.93
C GLU A 1008 -46.88 0.61 -13.41
N TYR A 1009 -47.33 1.72 -12.81
CA TYR A 1009 -46.80 3.06 -13.08
C TYR A 1009 -45.35 3.21 -12.59
N LEU A 1010 -45.03 2.76 -11.37
CA LEU A 1010 -43.67 2.85 -10.83
C LEU A 1010 -42.67 2.00 -11.62
N CYS A 1011 -43.07 0.82 -12.10
CA CYS A 1011 -42.26 -0.06 -12.95
C CYS A 1011 -41.85 0.55 -14.31
N GLN A 1012 -42.56 1.56 -14.81
CA GLN A 1012 -42.20 2.23 -16.07
C GLN A 1012 -40.92 3.07 -15.93
N GLY A 1013 -40.63 3.56 -14.73
CA GLY A 1013 -39.44 4.37 -14.44
C GLY A 1013 -38.17 3.57 -14.19
N LEU A 1014 -38.24 2.24 -14.15
CA LEU A 1014 -37.10 1.37 -13.86
C LEU A 1014 -36.18 1.16 -15.08
N THR A 1015 -34.89 0.99 -14.80
CA THR A 1015 -33.89 0.48 -15.75
C THR A 1015 -34.15 -0.99 -16.08
N ASN A 1016 -33.50 -1.51 -17.12
CA ASN A 1016 -33.68 -2.93 -17.49
C ASN A 1016 -33.23 -3.90 -16.38
N PRO A 1017 -32.06 -3.73 -15.73
CA PRO A 1017 -31.65 -4.59 -14.60
C PRO A 1017 -32.66 -4.57 -13.44
N GLN A 1018 -33.04 -3.38 -12.97
CA GLN A 1018 -34.04 -3.19 -11.91
C GLN A 1018 -35.36 -3.90 -12.25
N ARG A 1019 -35.86 -3.75 -13.49
CA ARG A 1019 -37.11 -4.37 -13.92
C ARG A 1019 -37.03 -5.90 -13.92
N VAL A 1020 -35.89 -6.46 -14.33
CA VAL A 1020 -35.67 -7.92 -14.32
C VAL A 1020 -35.66 -8.44 -12.87
N ALA A 1021 -34.97 -7.74 -11.95
CA ALA A 1021 -34.90 -8.13 -10.55
C ALA A 1021 -36.27 -8.17 -9.86
N VAL A 1022 -37.09 -7.13 -10.07
CA VAL A 1022 -38.47 -7.07 -9.54
C VAL A 1022 -39.36 -8.16 -10.17
N GLN A 1023 -39.22 -8.44 -11.46
CA GLN A 1023 -39.99 -9.51 -12.13
C GLN A 1023 -39.63 -10.91 -11.65
N LYS A 1024 -38.36 -11.19 -11.31
CA LYS A 1024 -37.93 -12.48 -10.77
C LYS A 1024 -38.66 -12.81 -9.47
N VAL A 1025 -38.81 -11.81 -8.60
CA VAL A 1025 -39.47 -11.97 -7.29
C VAL A 1025 -40.97 -12.15 -7.41
N LEU A 1026 -41.65 -11.43 -8.32
CA LEU A 1026 -43.09 -11.58 -8.55
C LEU A 1026 -43.50 -12.88 -9.24
N ARG A 1027 -42.53 -13.66 -9.76
CA ARG A 1027 -42.76 -14.96 -10.42
C ARG A 1027 -42.59 -16.16 -9.48
N LYS A 1028 -42.01 -15.95 -8.30
CA LYS A 1028 -42.04 -16.91 -7.18
C LYS A 1028 -43.37 -16.78 -6.45
#